data_AF-A0A1M5LAF7-F1
#
_entry.id   AF-A0A1M5LAF7-F1
#
_cell.length_a   1.000
_cell.length_b   1.000
_cell.length_c   1.000
_cell.angle_alpha   90.00
_cell.angle_beta   90.00
_cell.angle_gamma   90.00
#
_symmetry.space_group_name_H-M   'P 1'
#
loop_
_entity.id
_entity.type
_entity.pdbx_description
1 polymer ?
#
loop_
_entity_poly.entity_id
_entity_poly.type
_entity_poly.pdbx_seq_one_letter_code
_entity_poly.pdbx_strand_id
1 'polypeptide(L)'
;MIRRVLFIAACALASLHAAKAQSIRQCATMEQDSINKLKYPWRSNFDDLEQVIQQTLQQEARNPTNGRTEDIIITIPIIVHVVHKGEAVGTGRNLSQAQIQSQIAVLNEDYRRKVGSNGYNTDPRSADIEIEFCLAPVDQQGNPMAEPGIDRIANSQDTWTRTQIEAFKPQTIWNPSKYYNIWTLKFGGEDANLLGYAQFPDKSGLSGISDGGSASTDGVVVQYTSFGSAQKGNFPIMSEPYNKGRTLSHETGHWLGLRHIWGDGVCADDYVADTPPAKGPSRGCPVTTLACDNSGPIMPQNYMDYSDDACMNIFTKGQKDRIRAVLINSPRRKALYELGSLCTPIDPAAPPTVSFFADRTSCVLREAKVQFTSIATNFPTDYRWYFEGGTPDSSRAANPTIQYNVGGVYRVALVARNKKGYGDTLNIDQYIHVSNEGVCGSLTNFDPAYTPSILNAADFGSYTGYLTGTNSTKNMAYSERFANVCGYAYVSGAKIKFANLADAPDDATVTVTIYNALGYQGGPGAVLERKEVLLKQVKDDIANNRYTEVVLDRETPAGFGKPFHVGVEINNDAGYKLAIVSSANNEANNSTSWVQDATGEWRLMTIAYGANIAMDIEPIVGINPSVQISASKLLITPGEQVILNGRGATIFSWDSNDNVINNVLGPQLVVNPTKTTTYTVNGSGLDLCNATADQTIYVEGVTGVEKALETSIQVHPNPGTSVLNLTIDNDYVGDITLRMQSVLGQDVHPPQRLVKENATLTTSVDTSLWPSGLYLVSVQMGQQAVVKKWIKK
;
A
#
# COMPACT_ATOMS: atom_id res chain seq x y z
N MET A 1 28.46 -57.01 -35.61
CA MET A 1 28.86 -56.82 -34.21
C MET A 1 28.53 -55.41 -33.78
N ILE A 2 27.82 -55.30 -32.66
CA ILE A 2 27.70 -54.13 -31.77
C ILE A 2 26.97 -52.90 -32.35
N ARG A 3 25.65 -52.99 -32.33
CA ARG A 3 24.71 -51.88 -32.10
C ARG A 3 23.66 -52.39 -31.10
N ARG A 4 23.26 -51.56 -30.13
CA ARG A 4 22.22 -51.77 -29.09
C ARG A 4 22.70 -52.31 -27.74
N VAL A 5 23.31 -51.47 -26.90
CA VAL A 5 23.05 -51.38 -25.45
C VAL A 5 23.49 -49.97 -25.02
N LEU A 6 22.54 -49.06 -24.77
CA LEU A 6 22.65 -47.83 -23.96
C LEU A 6 21.47 -46.89 -24.32
N PHE A 7 20.25 -47.39 -24.15
CA PHE A 7 19.01 -46.57 -24.25
C PHE A 7 17.93 -47.07 -23.28
N ILE A 8 18.31 -47.78 -22.21
CA ILE A 8 17.41 -48.29 -21.17
C ILE A 8 18.11 -48.12 -19.81
N ALA A 9 18.32 -46.86 -19.38
CA ALA A 9 18.74 -46.54 -18.01
C ALA A 9 18.39 -45.10 -17.57
N ALA A 10 17.74 -44.28 -18.40
CA ALA A 10 17.43 -42.88 -18.09
C ALA A 10 15.95 -42.50 -18.33
N CYS A 11 15.04 -43.48 -18.24
CA CYS A 11 13.58 -43.26 -18.37
C CYS A 11 12.77 -44.01 -17.28
N ALA A 12 13.32 -44.12 -16.07
CA ALA A 12 12.60 -44.65 -14.90
C ALA A 12 12.85 -43.82 -13.63
N LEU A 13 13.04 -42.51 -13.79
CA LEU A 13 13.17 -41.53 -12.70
C LEU A 13 12.32 -40.28 -13.02
N ALA A 14 11.12 -40.49 -13.55
CA ALA A 14 10.07 -39.49 -13.58
C ALA A 14 8.78 -40.15 -13.09
N SER A 15 8.04 -39.40 -12.27
CA SER A 15 6.73 -39.72 -11.67
C SER A 15 6.70 -40.71 -10.51
N LEU A 16 7.41 -40.37 -9.43
CA LEU A 16 6.84 -40.47 -8.08
C LEU A 16 6.73 -39.05 -7.54
N HIS A 17 5.78 -38.27 -8.08
CA HIS A 17 5.20 -37.18 -7.31
C HIS A 17 4.41 -37.85 -6.20
N ALA A 18 5.05 -38.05 -5.05
CA ALA A 18 4.30 -38.14 -3.82
C ALA A 18 3.49 -36.83 -3.76
N ALA A 19 2.18 -36.93 -3.96
CA ALA A 19 1.27 -35.86 -3.60
C ALA A 19 1.52 -35.61 -2.11
N LYS A 20 2.33 -34.60 -1.78
CA LYS A 20 2.34 -34.05 -0.42
C LYS A 20 0.89 -33.66 -0.17
N ALA A 21 0.25 -34.32 0.79
CA ALA A 21 -1.05 -33.86 1.27
C ALA A 21 -0.86 -32.40 1.67
N GLN A 22 -1.46 -31.50 0.91
CA GLN A 22 -1.31 -30.07 1.13
C GLN A 22 -1.98 -29.76 2.47
N SER A 23 -1.22 -29.25 3.44
CA SER A 23 -1.70 -29.03 4.81
C SER A 23 -2.91 -28.09 4.81
N ILE A 24 -3.93 -28.43 5.61
CA ILE A 24 -5.10 -27.57 5.82
C ILE A 24 -4.65 -26.19 6.32
N ARG A 25 -5.25 -25.14 5.76
CA ARG A 25 -5.03 -23.75 6.16
C ARG A 25 -6.28 -23.25 6.87
N GLN A 26 -6.19 -22.97 8.16
CA GLN A 26 -7.37 -22.68 8.99
C GLN A 26 -7.97 -21.31 8.68
N CYS A 27 -7.14 -20.27 8.63
CA CYS A 27 -7.61 -18.91 8.38
C CYS A 27 -6.65 -18.17 7.43
N ALA A 28 -7.19 -17.22 6.68
CA ALA A 28 -6.46 -16.33 5.78
C ALA A 28 -6.73 -14.84 6.05
N THR A 29 -7.32 -14.51 7.21
CA THR A 29 -7.74 -13.16 7.58
C THR A 29 -6.57 -12.19 7.58
N MET A 30 -5.42 -12.56 8.13
CA MET A 30 -4.26 -11.66 8.22
C MET A 30 -3.61 -11.39 6.86
N GLU A 31 -3.55 -12.41 6.01
CA GLU A 31 -3.04 -12.28 4.65
C GLU A 31 -4.01 -11.50 3.78
N GLN A 32 -5.32 -11.72 3.94
CA GLN A 32 -6.33 -10.93 3.24
C GLN A 32 -6.34 -9.49 3.73
N ASP A 33 -6.17 -9.25 5.03
CA ASP A 33 -6.02 -7.92 5.59
C ASP A 33 -4.77 -7.22 5.05
N SER A 34 -3.66 -7.94 4.91
CA SER A 34 -2.42 -7.44 4.28
C SER A 34 -2.64 -7.10 2.81
N ILE A 35 -3.36 -7.94 2.05
CA ILE A 35 -3.74 -7.65 0.65
C ILE A 35 -4.68 -6.44 0.60
N ASN A 36 -5.65 -6.35 1.50
CA ASN A 36 -6.57 -5.22 1.60
C ASN A 36 -5.83 -3.94 1.98
N LYS A 37 -4.77 -4.00 2.79
CA LYS A 37 -3.89 -2.87 3.08
C LYS A 37 -3.03 -2.51 1.87
N LEU A 38 -2.58 -3.46 1.06
CA LEU A 38 -1.88 -3.16 -0.20
C LEU A 38 -2.83 -2.53 -1.24
N LYS A 39 -4.07 -2.99 -1.29
CA LYS A 39 -5.11 -2.51 -2.21
C LYS A 39 -5.74 -1.19 -1.76
N TYR A 40 -5.81 -0.98 -0.45
CA TYR A 40 -6.32 0.21 0.21
C TYR A 40 -5.27 0.72 1.22
N PRO A 41 -4.11 1.28 0.79
CA PRO A 41 -3.03 1.71 1.70
C PRO A 41 -3.40 2.81 2.70
N TRP A 42 -4.55 3.45 2.50
CA TRP A 42 -5.16 4.41 3.42
C TRP A 42 -5.95 3.76 4.56
N ARG A 43 -6.06 2.43 4.60
CA ARG A 43 -6.67 1.68 5.69
C ARG A 43 -5.85 1.90 6.97
N SER A 44 -6.53 2.15 8.08
CA SER A 44 -5.87 2.18 9.39
C SER A 44 -5.09 0.88 9.59
N ASN A 45 -3.84 1.01 10.05
CA ASN A 45 -3.05 -0.16 10.41
C ASN A 45 -3.62 -0.78 11.72
N PHE A 46 -3.10 -1.94 12.12
CA PHE A 46 -3.58 -2.54 13.37
C PHE A 46 -3.35 -1.62 14.58
N ASP A 47 -2.27 -0.83 14.56
CA ASP A 47 -1.94 0.10 15.65
C ASP A 47 -2.99 1.22 15.81
N ASP A 48 -3.55 1.72 14.71
CA ASP A 48 -4.63 2.71 14.69
C ASP A 48 -5.94 2.17 15.30
N LEU A 49 -6.31 0.93 14.94
CA LEU A 49 -7.47 0.25 15.50
C LEU A 49 -7.24 -0.05 16.99
N GLU A 50 -6.03 -0.50 17.31
CA GLU A 50 -5.61 -0.82 18.66
C GLU A 50 -5.68 0.40 19.57
N GLN A 51 -5.16 1.54 19.10
CA GLN A 51 -5.18 2.78 19.88
C GLN A 51 -6.60 3.18 20.28
N VAL A 52 -7.58 3.06 19.38
CA VAL A 52 -8.98 3.39 19.66
C VAL A 52 -9.61 2.41 20.65
N ILE A 53 -9.38 1.12 20.46
CA ILE A 53 -9.89 0.08 21.37
C ILE A 53 -9.31 0.32 22.78
N GLN A 54 -7.99 0.47 22.91
CA GLN A 54 -7.35 0.69 24.21
C GLN A 54 -7.80 1.99 24.88
N GLN A 55 -7.99 3.08 24.12
CA GLN A 55 -8.56 4.32 24.64
C GLN A 55 -9.98 4.11 25.19
N THR A 56 -10.81 3.35 24.47
CA THR A 56 -12.17 3.03 24.89
C THR A 56 -12.19 2.21 26.17
N LEU A 57 -11.38 1.14 26.22
CA LEU A 57 -11.23 0.30 27.42
C LEU A 57 -10.78 1.13 28.64
N GLN A 58 -9.83 2.06 28.46
CA GLN A 58 -9.38 2.96 29.52
C GLN A 58 -10.47 3.96 29.95
N GLN A 59 -11.29 4.46 29.02
CA GLN A 59 -12.39 5.38 29.32
C GLN A 59 -13.50 4.67 30.11
N GLU A 60 -13.88 3.46 29.69
CA GLU A 60 -14.87 2.64 30.40
C GLU A 60 -14.38 2.25 31.79
N ALA A 61 -13.08 1.94 31.95
CA ALA A 61 -12.48 1.68 33.26
C ALA A 61 -12.48 2.91 34.20
N ARG A 62 -12.43 4.14 33.67
CA ARG A 62 -12.43 5.39 34.46
C ARG A 62 -13.82 5.90 34.82
N ASN A 63 -14.84 5.51 34.04
CA ASN A 63 -16.24 5.78 34.32
C ASN A 63 -16.99 4.47 34.58
N PRO A 64 -16.73 3.77 35.69
CA PRO A 64 -17.58 2.67 36.10
C PRO A 64 -18.94 3.29 36.41
N THR A 65 -19.88 3.25 35.47
CA THR A 65 -21.23 3.74 35.71
C THR A 65 -21.77 3.08 36.97
N ASN A 66 -22.03 3.88 38.01
CA ASN A 66 -22.77 3.47 39.20
C ASN A 66 -24.10 2.83 38.76
N GLY A 67 -24.18 1.50 38.78
CA GLY A 67 -25.44 0.76 38.66
C GLY A 67 -25.95 0.45 37.24
N ARG A 68 -25.12 0.06 36.28
CA ARG A 68 -25.62 -0.79 35.18
C ARG A 68 -25.84 -2.21 35.69
N THR A 69 -27.10 -2.53 35.98
CA THR A 69 -27.58 -3.90 36.22
C THR A 69 -27.67 -4.62 34.87
N GLU A 70 -26.76 -5.57 34.65
CA GLU A 70 -26.64 -6.48 33.48
C GLU A 70 -26.32 -5.82 32.13
N ASP A 71 -25.29 -6.35 31.45
CA ASP A 71 -24.95 -5.97 30.08
C ASP A 71 -26.07 -6.44 29.12
N ILE A 72 -26.45 -5.58 28.17
CA ILE A 72 -27.53 -5.87 27.22
C ILE A 72 -27.08 -6.94 26.22
N ILE A 73 -27.93 -7.96 26.00
CA ILE A 73 -27.75 -8.94 24.94
C ILE A 73 -27.97 -8.26 23.58
N ILE A 74 -26.95 -8.27 22.72
CA ILE A 74 -27.04 -7.72 21.35
C ILE A 74 -27.46 -8.85 20.42
N THR A 75 -28.52 -8.66 19.63
CA THR A 75 -28.89 -9.62 18.58
C THR A 75 -28.50 -9.08 17.21
N ILE A 76 -27.56 -9.76 16.54
CA ILE A 76 -27.03 -9.39 15.23
C ILE A 76 -27.76 -10.16 14.11
N PRO A 77 -28.39 -9.48 13.15
CA PRO A 77 -29.02 -10.12 12.00
C PRO A 77 -28.00 -10.62 10.98
N ILE A 78 -28.16 -11.87 10.54
CA ILE A 78 -27.30 -12.57 9.59
C ILE A 78 -28.01 -12.73 8.26
N ILE A 79 -27.23 -12.55 7.18
CA ILE A 79 -27.52 -13.10 5.86
C ILE A 79 -26.40 -14.06 5.44
N VAL A 80 -26.78 -15.28 5.06
CA VAL A 80 -25.87 -16.31 4.55
C VAL A 80 -26.03 -16.42 3.04
N HIS A 81 -25.01 -16.01 2.30
CA HIS A 81 -24.89 -16.15 0.86
C HIS A 81 -24.34 -17.53 0.51
N VAL A 82 -25.22 -18.43 0.09
CA VAL A 82 -24.89 -19.81 -0.33
C VAL A 82 -24.57 -19.80 -1.83
N VAL A 83 -23.29 -19.87 -2.18
CA VAL A 83 -22.84 -19.86 -3.57
C VAL A 83 -22.73 -21.29 -4.10
N HIS A 84 -23.54 -21.62 -5.09
CA HIS A 84 -23.68 -22.98 -5.61
C HIS A 84 -23.76 -23.00 -7.15
N LYS A 85 -23.62 -24.17 -7.78
CA LYS A 85 -23.65 -24.36 -9.25
C LYS A 85 -24.99 -24.80 -9.81
N GLY A 86 -26.06 -24.61 -9.04
CA GLY A 86 -27.37 -25.17 -9.35
C GLY A 86 -27.58 -26.59 -8.84
N GLU A 87 -26.74 -27.11 -7.93
CA GLU A 87 -27.05 -28.35 -7.21
C GLU A 87 -28.38 -28.22 -6.45
N ALA A 88 -29.07 -29.33 -6.17
CA ALA A 88 -30.29 -29.31 -5.36
C ALA A 88 -29.98 -28.91 -3.90
N VAL A 89 -30.92 -28.25 -3.23
CA VAL A 89 -30.77 -27.89 -1.81
C VAL A 89 -30.49 -29.14 -0.96
N GLY A 90 -29.49 -29.05 -0.08
CA GLY A 90 -28.97 -30.15 0.72
C GLY A 90 -27.91 -31.01 0.03
N THR A 91 -27.52 -30.69 -1.20
CA THR A 91 -26.49 -31.44 -1.94
C THR A 91 -25.31 -30.55 -2.34
N GLY A 92 -24.10 -31.09 -2.20
CA GLY A 92 -22.87 -30.37 -2.52
C GLY A 92 -22.78 -29.04 -1.76
N ARG A 93 -22.63 -27.95 -2.51
CA ARG A 93 -22.50 -26.58 -1.96
C ARG A 93 -23.82 -25.89 -1.70
N ASN A 94 -24.92 -26.38 -2.25
CA ASN A 94 -26.22 -25.77 -2.02
C ASN A 94 -26.76 -26.24 -0.67
N LEU A 95 -26.18 -25.72 0.42
CA LEU A 95 -26.39 -26.22 1.77
C LEU A 95 -27.87 -26.25 2.18
N SER A 96 -28.27 -27.25 2.94
CA SER A 96 -29.64 -27.32 3.48
C SER A 96 -29.87 -26.22 4.52
N GLN A 97 -31.11 -25.76 4.64
CA GLN A 97 -31.50 -24.82 5.71
C GLN A 97 -31.15 -25.36 7.10
N ALA A 98 -31.34 -26.67 7.34
CA ALA A 98 -30.99 -27.30 8.61
C ALA A 98 -29.48 -27.23 8.92
N GLN A 99 -28.61 -27.37 7.92
CA GLN A 99 -27.16 -27.24 8.10
C GLN A 99 -26.79 -25.81 8.47
N ILE A 100 -27.39 -24.81 7.81
CA ILE A 100 -27.16 -23.40 8.12
C ILE A 100 -27.67 -23.06 9.53
N GLN A 101 -28.87 -23.50 9.90
CA GLN A 101 -29.41 -23.34 11.24
C GLN A 101 -28.52 -24.00 12.31
N SER A 102 -27.94 -25.16 12.01
CA SER A 102 -27.00 -25.81 12.92
C SER A 102 -25.76 -24.97 13.21
N GLN A 103 -25.26 -24.23 12.20
CA GLN A 103 -24.14 -23.31 12.34
C GLN A 103 -24.51 -22.11 13.22
N ILE A 104 -25.68 -21.51 13.01
CA ILE A 104 -26.13 -20.37 13.79
C ILE A 104 -26.43 -20.76 15.24
N ALA A 105 -26.93 -21.98 15.48
CA ALA A 105 -27.09 -22.52 16.82
C ALA A 105 -25.74 -22.65 17.55
N VAL A 106 -24.71 -23.14 16.87
CA VAL A 106 -23.34 -23.19 17.40
C VAL A 106 -22.78 -21.81 17.69
N LEU A 107 -22.95 -20.87 16.77
CA LEU A 107 -22.44 -19.51 16.95
C LEU A 107 -23.05 -18.85 18.20
N ASN A 108 -24.36 -19.03 18.41
CA ASN A 108 -25.02 -18.59 19.63
C ASN A 108 -24.53 -19.34 20.88
N GLU A 109 -24.28 -20.64 20.80
CA GLU A 109 -23.74 -21.41 21.93
C GLU A 109 -22.37 -20.90 22.38
N ASP A 110 -21.51 -20.57 21.42
CA ASP A 110 -20.13 -20.14 21.64
C ASP A 110 -20.07 -18.69 22.15
N TYR A 111 -20.82 -17.76 21.54
CA TYR A 111 -20.85 -16.35 21.94
C TYR A 111 -21.70 -16.08 23.19
N ARG A 112 -22.60 -17.01 23.55
CA ARG A 112 -23.38 -16.92 24.80
C ARG A 112 -22.83 -17.72 25.96
N ARG A 113 -21.69 -18.42 25.77
CA ARG A 113 -21.16 -19.40 26.73
C ARG A 113 -22.30 -20.28 27.27
N LYS A 114 -23.13 -20.81 26.37
CA LYS A 114 -24.47 -21.31 26.74
C LYS A 114 -24.38 -22.57 27.59
N VAL A 115 -24.85 -22.51 28.83
CA VAL A 115 -24.87 -23.65 29.78
C VAL A 115 -25.51 -24.87 29.13
N GLY A 116 -24.85 -26.04 29.26
CA GLY A 116 -25.32 -27.30 28.68
C GLY A 116 -24.99 -27.49 27.19
N SER A 117 -24.25 -26.58 26.57
CA SER A 117 -23.71 -26.71 25.21
C SER A 117 -22.20 -26.92 25.20
N ASN A 118 -21.64 -27.24 24.03
CA ASN A 118 -20.19 -27.33 23.83
C ASN A 118 -19.49 -25.95 23.80
N GLY A 119 -20.25 -24.86 23.83
CA GLY A 119 -19.73 -23.51 24.04
C GLY A 119 -19.52 -23.15 25.52
N TYR A 120 -19.93 -24.02 26.46
CA TYR A 120 -19.74 -23.80 27.89
C TYR A 120 -18.44 -24.45 28.41
N ASN A 121 -17.74 -23.73 29.27
CA ASN A 121 -16.61 -24.24 30.04
C ASN A 121 -16.60 -23.61 31.45
N THR A 122 -15.81 -24.16 32.37
CA THR A 122 -15.69 -23.69 33.77
C THR A 122 -14.41 -22.91 34.05
N ASP A 123 -13.63 -22.54 33.03
CA ASP A 123 -12.43 -21.71 33.20
C ASP A 123 -12.85 -20.33 33.75
N PRO A 124 -12.18 -19.82 34.81
CA PRO A 124 -12.54 -18.54 35.42
C PRO A 124 -12.33 -17.32 34.50
N ARG A 125 -11.54 -17.45 33.43
CA ARG A 125 -11.34 -16.41 32.41
C ARG A 125 -12.47 -16.37 31.38
N SER A 126 -13.27 -17.43 31.28
CA SER A 126 -14.34 -17.55 30.28
C SER A 126 -15.41 -16.47 30.46
N ALA A 127 -15.92 -15.94 29.36
CA ALA A 127 -16.95 -14.90 29.33
C ALA A 127 -18.15 -15.29 28.46
N ASP A 128 -19.36 -14.92 28.89
CA ASP A 128 -20.50 -14.73 28.00
C ASP A 128 -20.27 -13.40 27.26
N ILE A 129 -20.17 -13.44 25.93
CA ILE A 129 -19.97 -12.23 25.11
C ILE A 129 -21.27 -11.44 25.00
N GLU A 130 -22.41 -12.07 25.32
CA GLU A 130 -23.77 -11.54 25.29
C GLU A 130 -24.14 -11.01 23.90
N ILE A 131 -23.68 -11.72 22.89
CA ILE A 131 -24.09 -11.54 21.50
C ILE A 131 -24.88 -12.78 21.09
N GLU A 132 -26.07 -12.54 20.56
CA GLU A 132 -26.87 -13.51 19.84
C GLU A 132 -26.90 -13.18 18.36
N PHE A 133 -27.16 -14.20 17.56
CA PHE A 133 -27.25 -14.12 16.12
C PHE A 133 -28.54 -14.73 15.63
N CYS A 134 -29.19 -14.05 14.69
CA CYS A 134 -30.44 -14.52 14.10
C CYS A 134 -30.31 -14.56 12.57
N LEU A 135 -30.99 -15.50 11.92
CA LEU A 135 -31.17 -15.45 10.47
C LEU A 135 -32.24 -14.38 10.17
N ALA A 136 -31.90 -13.39 9.35
CA ALA A 136 -32.80 -12.27 9.09
C ALA A 136 -34.06 -12.74 8.33
N PRO A 137 -35.28 -12.54 8.84
CA PRO A 137 -36.50 -12.98 8.19
C PRO A 137 -36.93 -12.07 7.04
N VAL A 138 -36.22 -10.96 6.79
CA VAL A 138 -36.55 -9.97 5.76
C VAL A 138 -35.34 -9.60 4.90
N ASP A 139 -35.61 -9.34 3.62
CA ASP A 139 -34.62 -8.88 2.65
C ASP A 139 -34.18 -7.42 2.86
N GLN A 140 -33.24 -6.92 2.04
CA GLN A 140 -32.74 -5.54 2.13
C GLN A 140 -33.82 -4.45 1.98
N GLN A 141 -34.99 -4.82 1.42
CA GLN A 141 -36.15 -3.96 1.23
C GLN A 141 -37.21 -4.17 2.32
N GLY A 142 -36.98 -5.08 3.26
CA GLY A 142 -37.89 -5.39 4.36
C GLY A 142 -38.99 -6.40 4.01
N ASN A 143 -38.91 -7.08 2.86
CA ASN A 143 -39.89 -8.10 2.49
C ASN A 143 -39.57 -9.44 3.17
N PRO A 144 -40.58 -10.21 3.63
CA PRO A 144 -40.35 -11.54 4.18
C PRO A 144 -39.61 -12.47 3.21
N MET A 145 -38.59 -13.16 3.71
CA MET A 145 -37.83 -14.16 2.95
C MET A 145 -38.50 -15.54 3.06
N ALA A 146 -38.54 -16.28 1.96
CA ALA A 146 -39.01 -17.66 1.96
C ALA A 146 -38.10 -18.59 2.79
N GLU A 147 -36.80 -18.35 2.72
CA GLU A 147 -35.80 -18.96 3.60
C GLU A 147 -35.11 -17.85 4.41
N PRO A 148 -35.56 -17.58 5.65
CA PRO A 148 -34.99 -16.55 6.50
C PRO A 148 -33.45 -16.63 6.57
N GLY A 149 -32.80 -15.51 6.28
CA GLY A 149 -31.37 -15.29 6.37
C GLY A 149 -30.54 -16.12 5.39
N ILE A 150 -31.14 -16.69 4.35
CA ILE A 150 -30.46 -17.50 3.35
C ILE A 150 -30.68 -16.88 1.96
N ASP A 151 -29.59 -16.43 1.37
CA ASP A 151 -29.53 -15.95 -0.01
C ASP A 151 -28.80 -17.00 -0.87
N ARG A 152 -29.50 -17.62 -1.82
CA ARG A 152 -28.95 -18.70 -2.67
C ARG A 152 -28.52 -18.13 -4.01
N ILE A 153 -27.22 -18.16 -4.28
CA ILE A 153 -26.62 -17.55 -5.47
C ILE A 153 -26.12 -18.65 -6.41
N ALA A 154 -26.85 -18.88 -7.49
CA ALA A 154 -26.44 -19.80 -8.54
C ALA A 154 -25.37 -19.17 -9.43
N ASN A 155 -24.21 -19.82 -9.53
CA ASN A 155 -23.08 -19.37 -10.33
C ASN A 155 -22.38 -20.58 -10.98
N SER A 156 -22.08 -20.49 -12.28
CA SER A 156 -21.44 -21.59 -13.04
C SER A 156 -19.99 -21.89 -12.60
N GLN A 157 -19.34 -20.98 -11.88
CA GLN A 157 -17.97 -21.12 -11.44
C GLN A 157 -17.80 -22.24 -10.39
N ASP A 158 -16.83 -23.14 -10.60
CA ASP A 158 -16.64 -24.31 -9.72
C ASP A 158 -15.84 -24.03 -8.46
N THR A 159 -14.83 -23.18 -8.53
CA THR A 159 -13.98 -22.89 -7.36
C THR A 159 -13.62 -21.42 -7.37
N TRP A 160 -13.31 -20.88 -6.21
CA TRP A 160 -13.12 -19.45 -6.02
C TRP A 160 -11.80 -19.16 -5.33
N THR A 161 -10.93 -18.38 -5.98
CA THR A 161 -9.75 -17.80 -5.32
C THR A 161 -10.17 -16.58 -4.50
N ARG A 162 -9.40 -16.20 -3.45
CA ARG A 162 -9.72 -14.99 -2.66
C ARG A 162 -9.90 -13.73 -3.51
N THR A 163 -9.07 -13.53 -4.54
CA THR A 163 -9.23 -12.40 -5.48
C THR A 163 -10.57 -12.39 -6.18
N GLN A 164 -11.06 -13.56 -6.62
CA GLN A 164 -12.38 -13.68 -7.27
C GLN A 164 -13.51 -13.43 -6.27
N ILE A 165 -13.37 -13.92 -5.03
CA ILE A 165 -14.36 -13.70 -3.97
C ILE A 165 -14.45 -12.21 -3.63
N GLU A 166 -13.33 -11.52 -3.48
CA GLU A 166 -13.30 -10.08 -3.18
C GLU A 166 -13.84 -9.21 -4.32
N ALA A 167 -13.77 -9.67 -5.58
CA ALA A 167 -14.44 -9.02 -6.71
C ALA A 167 -15.95 -9.31 -6.75
N PHE A 168 -16.39 -10.42 -6.15
CA PHE A 168 -17.77 -10.90 -6.15
C PHE A 168 -18.61 -10.36 -4.99
N LYS A 169 -18.00 -10.18 -3.80
CA LYS A 169 -18.69 -9.62 -2.62
C LYS A 169 -19.40 -8.29 -2.92
N PRO A 170 -18.79 -7.29 -3.60
CA PRO A 170 -19.48 -6.02 -3.88
C PRO A 170 -20.77 -6.16 -4.70
N GLN A 171 -20.92 -7.25 -5.44
CA GLN A 171 -22.09 -7.52 -6.27
C GLN A 171 -23.22 -8.24 -5.51
N THR A 172 -22.91 -8.84 -4.35
CA THR A 172 -23.82 -9.76 -3.63
C THR A 172 -24.05 -9.38 -2.18
N ILE A 173 -23.20 -8.52 -1.63
CA ILE A 173 -23.28 -8.03 -0.26
C ILE A 173 -24.61 -7.33 0.02
N TRP A 174 -25.17 -7.60 1.19
CA TRP A 174 -26.27 -6.81 1.74
C TRP A 174 -25.72 -5.72 2.64
N ASN A 175 -26.47 -4.63 2.78
CA ASN A 175 -26.01 -3.46 3.55
C ASN A 175 -25.37 -3.87 4.89
N PRO A 176 -24.04 -3.71 5.06
CA PRO A 176 -23.30 -4.24 6.21
C PRO A 176 -23.53 -3.45 7.50
N SER A 177 -24.21 -2.30 7.42
CA SER A 177 -24.74 -1.59 8.59
C SER A 177 -26.06 -2.20 9.07
N LYS A 178 -26.68 -3.09 8.29
CA LYS A 178 -27.96 -3.75 8.60
C LYS A 178 -27.83 -5.26 8.76
N TYR A 179 -26.92 -5.91 8.05
CA TYR A 179 -26.74 -7.36 8.07
C TYR A 179 -25.27 -7.73 8.28
N TYR A 180 -25.04 -8.74 9.11
CA TYR A 180 -23.78 -9.47 9.14
C TYR A 180 -23.75 -10.46 7.97
N ASN A 181 -22.91 -10.17 6.98
CA ASN A 181 -22.80 -10.95 5.74
C ASN A 181 -21.85 -12.14 5.91
N ILE A 182 -22.33 -13.32 5.54
CA ILE A 182 -21.59 -14.57 5.61
C ILE A 182 -21.67 -15.25 4.25
N TRP A 183 -20.54 -15.49 3.58
CA TRP A 183 -20.49 -16.26 2.34
C TRP A 183 -20.05 -17.69 2.61
N THR A 184 -20.71 -18.65 1.96
CA THR A 184 -20.26 -20.03 1.91
C THR A 184 -20.13 -20.53 0.48
N LEU A 185 -18.96 -21.05 0.15
CA LEU A 185 -18.55 -21.43 -1.20
C LEU A 185 -17.45 -22.50 -1.16
N LYS A 186 -16.97 -22.91 -2.34
CA LYS A 186 -15.82 -23.81 -2.49
C LYS A 186 -14.58 -23.02 -2.90
N PHE A 187 -13.60 -22.92 -2.01
CA PHE A 187 -12.31 -22.33 -2.32
C PHE A 187 -11.56 -23.10 -3.43
N GLY A 188 -10.73 -22.38 -4.18
CA GLY A 188 -9.94 -22.91 -5.29
C GLY A 188 -8.52 -22.33 -5.36
N GLY A 189 -7.73 -22.84 -6.31
CA GLY A 189 -6.34 -22.42 -6.49
C GLY A 189 -5.48 -22.73 -5.27
N GLU A 190 -4.63 -21.78 -4.88
CA GLU A 190 -3.76 -21.90 -3.70
C GLU A 190 -4.53 -21.97 -2.38
N ASP A 191 -5.77 -21.47 -2.36
CA ASP A 191 -6.64 -21.46 -1.19
C ASP A 191 -7.56 -22.69 -1.12
N ALA A 192 -7.38 -23.72 -1.96
CA ALA A 192 -8.28 -24.88 -2.03
C ALA A 192 -8.48 -25.62 -0.69
N ASN A 193 -7.52 -25.53 0.24
CA ASN A 193 -7.59 -26.12 1.59
C ASN A 193 -7.81 -25.06 2.70
N LEU A 194 -8.25 -23.86 2.35
CA LEU A 194 -8.62 -22.81 3.31
C LEU A 194 -9.97 -23.12 3.96
N LEU A 195 -10.10 -22.93 5.28
CA LEU A 195 -11.39 -23.08 5.97
C LEU A 195 -12.19 -21.78 5.99
N GLY A 196 -11.56 -20.63 6.23
CA GLY A 196 -12.26 -19.35 6.22
C GLY A 196 -11.35 -18.12 6.23
N TYR A 197 -11.97 -16.95 6.10
CA TYR A 197 -11.36 -15.66 6.41
C TYR A 197 -12.42 -14.60 6.68
N ALA A 198 -12.03 -13.54 7.40
CA ALA A 198 -12.85 -12.41 7.77
C ALA A 198 -12.27 -11.09 7.24
N GLN A 199 -13.09 -10.04 7.31
CA GLN A 199 -12.63 -8.66 7.25
C GLN A 199 -12.70 -8.03 8.66
N PHE A 200 -11.54 -7.57 9.17
CA PHE A 200 -11.44 -6.81 10.43
C PHE A 200 -12.31 -5.53 10.39
N PRO A 201 -12.79 -5.04 11.57
CA PRO A 201 -13.51 -3.78 11.68
C PRO A 201 -12.62 -2.57 11.31
N ASP A 202 -13.27 -1.50 10.87
CA ASP A 202 -12.63 -0.22 10.53
C ASP A 202 -12.81 0.83 11.65
N LYS A 203 -12.03 1.93 11.65
CA LYS A 203 -11.93 2.97 12.72
C LYS A 203 -13.24 3.75 12.97
N SER A 204 -13.29 4.45 14.11
CA SER A 204 -14.45 4.73 14.95
C SER A 204 -15.27 6.02 14.78
N GLY A 205 -15.18 6.71 13.64
CA GLY A 205 -15.94 7.94 13.43
C GLY A 205 -15.62 9.10 14.40
N LEU A 206 -14.40 9.15 14.97
CA LEU A 206 -13.90 10.37 15.63
C LEU A 206 -13.56 11.44 14.58
N SER A 207 -13.95 12.69 14.85
CA SER A 207 -13.77 13.83 13.93
C SER A 207 -12.31 13.98 13.48
N GLY A 208 -12.09 14.06 12.16
CA GLY A 208 -10.79 14.27 11.54
C GLY A 208 -10.05 13.02 11.05
N ILE A 209 -10.69 11.85 10.95
CA ILE A 209 -10.06 10.63 10.42
C ILE A 209 -11.03 9.87 9.49
N SER A 210 -10.56 9.50 8.28
CA SER A 210 -11.34 8.76 7.27
C SER A 210 -11.73 7.34 7.71
N ASP A 211 -12.97 6.95 7.41
CA ASP A 211 -13.51 5.60 7.62
C ASP A 211 -12.84 4.59 6.66
N GLY A 212 -11.86 3.84 7.16
CA GLY A 212 -10.97 3.04 6.31
C GLY A 212 -11.38 1.58 6.11
N GLY A 213 -12.16 1.29 5.06
CA GLY A 213 -12.35 -0.03 4.43
C GLY A 213 -13.58 -0.05 3.52
N SER A 214 -13.55 -0.74 2.36
CA SER A 214 -14.76 -0.79 1.51
C SER A 214 -15.87 -1.50 2.25
N ALA A 215 -16.97 -0.79 2.51
CA ALA A 215 -18.19 -1.39 3.05
C ALA A 215 -18.66 -2.57 2.18
N SER A 216 -18.33 -2.57 0.89
CA SER A 216 -18.80 -3.56 -0.08
C SER A 216 -18.15 -4.95 0.04
N THR A 217 -17.20 -5.17 0.95
CA THR A 217 -16.56 -6.49 1.17
C THR A 217 -16.67 -7.01 2.61
N ASP A 218 -17.36 -6.26 3.47
CA ASP A 218 -17.46 -6.54 4.89
C ASP A 218 -18.19 -7.85 5.20
N GLY A 219 -17.63 -8.66 6.08
CA GLY A 219 -18.20 -9.93 6.53
C GLY A 219 -17.17 -11.05 6.56
N VAL A 220 -17.65 -12.29 6.50
CA VAL A 220 -16.83 -13.51 6.61
C VAL A 220 -17.11 -14.50 5.49
N VAL A 221 -16.11 -15.29 5.12
CA VAL A 221 -16.23 -16.34 4.11
C VAL A 221 -15.79 -17.66 4.72
N VAL A 222 -16.58 -18.71 4.55
CA VAL A 222 -16.32 -20.03 5.13
C VAL A 222 -16.51 -21.13 4.08
N GLN A 223 -15.59 -22.08 4.06
CA GLN A 223 -15.64 -23.26 3.21
C GLN A 223 -16.92 -24.06 3.48
N TYR A 224 -17.65 -24.41 2.43
CA TYR A 224 -18.96 -25.07 2.55
C TYR A 224 -18.94 -26.42 3.31
N THR A 225 -17.81 -27.13 3.30
CA THR A 225 -17.63 -28.39 4.06
C THR A 225 -17.38 -28.18 5.56
N SER A 226 -17.08 -26.96 5.97
CA SER A 226 -16.81 -26.58 7.38
C SER A 226 -17.88 -25.63 7.92
N PHE A 227 -19.02 -25.52 7.23
CA PHE A 227 -20.15 -24.68 7.62
C PHE A 227 -21.30 -25.53 8.18
N GLY A 228 -21.55 -25.46 9.48
CA GLY A 228 -22.52 -26.30 10.18
C GLY A 228 -21.89 -27.16 11.27
N SER A 229 -22.73 -27.98 11.91
CA SER A 229 -22.28 -28.89 12.97
C SER A 229 -22.86 -30.28 12.82
N ALA A 230 -21.98 -31.28 12.67
CA ALA A 230 -22.35 -32.69 12.51
C ALA A 230 -22.94 -33.26 13.80
N GLN A 231 -22.81 -32.56 14.92
CA GLN A 231 -23.46 -32.92 16.19
C GLN A 231 -24.94 -32.51 16.25
N LYS A 232 -25.39 -31.65 15.34
CA LYS A 232 -26.74 -31.07 15.34
C LYS A 232 -27.59 -31.55 14.15
N GLY A 233 -27.06 -32.46 13.33
CA GLY A 233 -27.78 -33.05 12.21
C GLY A 233 -26.87 -33.95 11.37
N ASN A 234 -27.47 -34.67 10.43
CA ASN A 234 -26.74 -35.52 9.50
C ASN A 234 -26.41 -34.74 8.22
N PHE A 235 -25.18 -34.27 8.10
CA PHE A 235 -24.70 -33.49 6.95
C PHE A 235 -23.44 -34.15 6.37
N PRO A 236 -23.57 -35.11 5.44
CA PRO A 236 -22.47 -35.98 4.99
C PRO A 236 -21.30 -35.26 4.29
N ILE A 237 -21.50 -34.02 3.88
CA ILE A 237 -20.45 -33.21 3.23
C ILE A 237 -19.43 -32.64 4.22
N MET A 238 -19.71 -32.68 5.52
CA MET A 238 -18.81 -32.18 6.55
C MET A 238 -17.95 -33.30 7.10
N SER A 239 -16.68 -33.01 7.37
CA SER A 239 -15.70 -34.00 7.83
C SER A 239 -14.91 -33.49 9.02
N GLU A 240 -14.56 -34.40 9.92
CA GLU A 240 -13.59 -34.11 10.99
C GLU A 240 -12.24 -33.66 10.37
N PRO A 241 -11.47 -32.80 11.07
CA PRO A 241 -11.72 -32.29 12.42
C PRO A 241 -12.54 -30.99 12.48
N TYR A 242 -12.92 -30.40 11.35
CA TYR A 242 -13.56 -29.06 11.26
C TYR A 242 -15.05 -29.16 10.92
N ASN A 243 -15.82 -29.86 11.76
CA ASN A 243 -17.24 -30.16 11.55
C ASN A 243 -18.15 -29.86 12.75
N LYS A 244 -17.69 -29.05 13.72
CA LYS A 244 -18.50 -28.61 14.87
C LYS A 244 -18.89 -27.14 14.77
N GLY A 245 -18.46 -26.45 13.70
CA GLY A 245 -18.85 -25.08 13.37
C GLY A 245 -17.94 -24.01 13.97
N ARG A 246 -16.74 -24.37 14.47
CA ARG A 246 -15.84 -23.41 15.13
C ARG A 246 -15.08 -22.51 14.15
N THR A 247 -14.94 -22.92 12.89
CA THR A 247 -14.43 -22.04 11.84
C THR A 247 -15.21 -20.73 11.78
N LEU A 248 -16.55 -20.76 11.76
CA LEU A 248 -17.32 -19.51 11.75
C LEU A 248 -17.19 -18.74 13.07
N SER A 249 -17.15 -19.43 14.23
CA SER A 249 -16.95 -18.77 15.53
C SER A 249 -15.63 -17.98 15.57
N HIS A 250 -14.56 -18.56 15.02
CA HIS A 250 -13.23 -17.97 14.85
C HIS A 250 -13.26 -16.75 13.89
N GLU A 251 -13.78 -16.91 12.68
CA GLU A 251 -13.83 -15.80 11.71
C GLU A 251 -14.72 -14.64 12.19
N THR A 252 -15.80 -14.96 12.92
CA THR A 252 -16.65 -13.94 13.54
C THR A 252 -15.88 -13.16 14.62
N GLY A 253 -14.93 -13.79 15.31
CA GLY A 253 -14.06 -13.14 16.29
C GLY A 253 -13.17 -12.08 15.63
N HIS A 254 -12.58 -12.41 14.48
CA HIS A 254 -11.86 -11.44 13.66
C HIS A 254 -12.74 -10.29 13.15
N TRP A 255 -13.96 -10.60 12.68
CA TRP A 255 -14.92 -9.58 12.23
C TRP A 255 -15.31 -8.60 13.36
N LEU A 256 -15.25 -9.06 14.62
CA LEU A 256 -15.42 -8.29 15.85
C LEU A 256 -14.11 -7.74 16.45
N GLY A 257 -12.98 -7.86 15.75
CA GLY A 257 -11.72 -7.20 16.10
C GLY A 257 -10.76 -7.99 16.99
N LEU A 258 -10.99 -9.29 17.20
CA LEU A 258 -10.03 -10.17 17.88
C LEU A 258 -8.91 -10.61 16.93
N ARG A 259 -7.69 -10.73 17.46
CA ARG A 259 -6.53 -11.31 16.76
C ARG A 259 -6.36 -12.77 17.14
N HIS A 260 -5.52 -13.48 16.40
CA HIS A 260 -5.06 -14.79 16.82
C HIS A 260 -4.32 -14.70 18.16
N ILE A 261 -4.47 -15.70 19.03
CA ILE A 261 -3.90 -15.65 20.40
C ILE A 261 -2.35 -15.66 20.47
N TRP A 262 -1.67 -15.94 19.35
CA TRP A 262 -0.21 -15.82 19.23
C TRP A 262 0.23 -14.50 18.58
N GLY A 263 -0.70 -13.58 18.32
CA GLY A 263 -0.42 -12.26 17.76
C GLY A 263 0.14 -12.25 16.34
N ASP A 264 0.06 -13.36 15.61
CA ASP A 264 0.60 -13.52 14.24
C ASP A 264 2.12 -13.31 14.14
N GLY A 265 2.83 -13.52 15.25
CA GLY A 265 4.29 -13.48 15.35
C GLY A 265 4.79 -14.40 16.46
N VAL A 266 6.12 -14.54 16.56
CA VAL A 266 6.70 -15.34 17.65
C VAL A 266 6.57 -14.56 18.96
N CYS A 267 5.72 -15.05 19.87
CA CYS A 267 5.43 -14.36 21.13
C CYS A 267 4.93 -12.92 20.93
N ALA A 268 4.17 -12.70 19.85
CA ALA A 268 3.53 -11.42 19.59
C ALA A 268 2.25 -11.29 20.44
N ASP A 269 1.77 -10.06 20.54
CA ASP A 269 0.62 -9.71 21.37
C ASP A 269 -0.69 -9.74 20.56
N ASP A 270 -1.73 -10.33 21.14
CA ASP A 270 -3.11 -10.27 20.64
C ASP A 270 -3.90 -9.09 21.26
N TYR A 271 -3.24 -8.33 22.14
CA TYR A 271 -3.73 -7.19 22.92
C TYR A 271 -4.81 -7.54 23.94
N VAL A 272 -4.80 -8.78 24.42
CA VAL A 272 -5.72 -9.26 25.45
C VAL A 272 -4.91 -9.82 26.63
N ALA A 273 -4.97 -9.15 27.78
CA ALA A 273 -4.12 -9.51 28.91
C ALA A 273 -4.42 -10.88 29.56
N ASP A 274 -5.62 -11.43 29.37
CA ASP A 274 -6.03 -12.72 29.96
C ASP A 274 -5.90 -13.92 29.00
N THR A 275 -5.34 -13.72 27.80
CA THR A 275 -4.85 -14.77 26.90
C THR A 275 -3.33 -14.93 27.07
N PRO A 276 -2.83 -16.11 27.51
CA PRO A 276 -1.39 -16.32 27.69
C PRO A 276 -0.63 -16.21 26.36
N PRO A 277 0.54 -15.54 26.32
CA PRO A 277 1.28 -15.31 25.09
C PRO A 277 1.79 -16.63 24.48
N ALA A 278 1.44 -16.89 23.23
CA ALA A 278 1.79 -18.11 22.52
C ALA A 278 2.90 -17.90 21.48
N LYS A 279 3.76 -18.91 21.28
CA LYS A 279 4.84 -18.88 20.26
C LYS A 279 4.30 -18.99 18.83
N GLY A 280 3.10 -19.49 18.68
CA GLY A 280 2.46 -19.82 17.41
C GLY A 280 1.16 -20.60 17.63
N PRO A 281 0.48 -20.98 16.53
CA PRO A 281 -0.79 -21.69 16.60
C PRO A 281 -0.64 -23.12 17.13
N SER A 282 -1.69 -23.58 17.81
CA SER A 282 -1.89 -24.98 18.18
C SER A 282 -2.40 -25.81 16.99
N ARG A 283 -2.17 -27.13 17.07
CA ARG A 283 -2.68 -28.14 16.12
C ARG A 283 -3.27 -29.30 16.90
N GLY A 284 -4.41 -29.83 16.46
CA GLY A 284 -5.10 -30.86 17.21
C GLY A 284 -5.66 -30.32 18.52
N CYS A 285 -5.53 -31.11 19.59
CA CYS A 285 -6.03 -30.79 20.93
C CYS A 285 -4.92 -30.88 21.99
N PRO A 286 -3.90 -30.00 21.93
CA PRO A 286 -2.76 -30.09 22.84
C PRO A 286 -3.15 -29.67 24.27
N VAL A 287 -2.47 -30.25 25.28
CA VAL A 287 -2.71 -29.93 26.70
C VAL A 287 -1.44 -29.55 27.48
N THR A 288 -0.27 -29.50 26.82
CA THR A 288 1.05 -29.36 27.49
C THR A 288 1.95 -28.24 26.96
N THR A 289 1.51 -27.45 25.98
CA THR A 289 2.34 -26.35 25.45
C THR A 289 2.36 -25.18 26.43
N LEU A 290 3.56 -24.72 26.79
CA LEU A 290 3.75 -23.57 27.70
C LEU A 290 3.76 -22.24 26.96
N ALA A 291 3.28 -21.19 27.63
CA ALA A 291 3.34 -19.80 27.19
C ALA A 291 4.78 -19.28 27.10
N CYS A 292 4.99 -18.23 26.30
CA CYS A 292 6.31 -17.63 26.06
C CYS A 292 7.01 -17.12 27.33
N ASP A 293 6.23 -16.63 28.28
CA ASP A 293 6.67 -16.03 29.54
C ASP A 293 6.66 -17.04 30.70
N ASN A 294 6.36 -18.32 30.44
CA ASN A 294 6.15 -19.37 31.44
C ASN A 294 5.04 -19.06 32.46
N SER A 295 4.09 -18.18 32.13
CA SER A 295 2.93 -17.86 32.98
C SER A 295 1.96 -19.04 33.17
N GLY A 296 2.09 -20.10 32.35
CA GLY A 296 1.28 -21.30 32.40
C GLY A 296 1.16 -21.98 31.03
N PRO A 297 0.23 -22.93 30.87
CA PRO A 297 -0.11 -23.47 29.55
C PRO A 297 -0.75 -22.39 28.67
N ILE A 298 -0.50 -22.45 27.36
CA ILE A 298 -1.27 -21.66 26.37
C ILE A 298 -2.75 -22.08 26.39
N MET A 299 -3.59 -21.40 25.61
CA MET A 299 -5.04 -21.60 25.60
C MET A 299 -5.53 -22.22 24.27
N PRO A 300 -5.21 -23.49 23.95
CA PRO A 300 -5.63 -24.13 22.69
C PRO A 300 -7.14 -24.29 22.57
N GLN A 301 -7.87 -24.19 23.69
CA GLN A 301 -9.32 -24.16 23.71
C GLN A 301 -9.92 -22.80 23.30
N ASN A 302 -9.11 -21.76 23.13
CA ASN A 302 -9.59 -20.45 22.69
C ASN A 302 -10.06 -20.53 21.24
N TYR A 303 -11.21 -19.92 20.93
CA TYR A 303 -11.72 -19.90 19.55
C TYR A 303 -10.78 -19.19 18.58
N MET A 304 -9.89 -18.30 19.05
CA MET A 304 -8.90 -17.58 18.24
C MET A 304 -7.55 -18.32 18.08
N ASP A 305 -7.47 -19.60 18.48
CA ASP A 305 -6.37 -20.51 18.12
C ASP A 305 -6.69 -21.28 16.80
N TYR A 306 -5.81 -22.17 16.34
CA TYR A 306 -6.00 -23.08 15.21
C TYR A 306 -6.13 -24.56 15.60
N SER A 307 -6.46 -24.83 16.86
CA SER A 307 -6.84 -26.17 17.34
C SER A 307 -8.01 -26.76 16.56
N ASP A 308 -8.26 -28.05 16.74
CA ASP A 308 -9.42 -28.71 16.14
C ASP A 308 -10.72 -28.22 16.79
N ASP A 309 -11.82 -28.19 16.02
CA ASP A 309 -13.13 -27.71 16.49
C ASP A 309 -13.58 -28.35 17.81
N ALA A 310 -13.27 -29.64 17.99
CA ALA A 310 -13.68 -30.42 19.15
C ALA A 310 -13.10 -29.89 20.49
N CYS A 311 -12.07 -29.05 20.43
CA CYS A 311 -11.31 -28.60 21.59
C CYS A 311 -11.47 -27.11 21.87
N MET A 312 -12.09 -26.36 20.95
CA MET A 312 -12.39 -24.95 21.16
C MET A 312 -13.71 -24.74 21.90
N ASN A 313 -13.67 -24.01 23.01
CA ASN A 313 -14.85 -23.72 23.83
C ASN A 313 -14.78 -22.44 24.67
N ILE A 314 -13.83 -21.52 24.44
CA ILE A 314 -13.69 -20.30 25.25
C ILE A 314 -13.40 -19.03 24.43
N PHE A 315 -14.12 -17.96 24.79
CA PHE A 315 -13.64 -16.58 24.71
C PHE A 315 -13.37 -16.07 26.13
N THR A 316 -12.40 -15.18 26.29
CA THR A 316 -12.01 -14.62 27.59
C THR A 316 -12.76 -13.32 27.92
N LYS A 317 -12.64 -12.85 29.16
CA LYS A 317 -13.20 -11.55 29.60
C LYS A 317 -12.54 -10.40 28.87
N GLY A 318 -11.21 -10.41 28.72
CA GLY A 318 -10.51 -9.40 27.93
C GLY A 318 -10.91 -9.40 26.44
N GLN A 319 -11.19 -10.59 25.87
CA GLN A 319 -11.77 -10.68 24.53
C GLN A 319 -13.20 -10.10 24.48
N LYS A 320 -14.04 -10.31 25.50
CA LYS A 320 -15.36 -9.66 25.62
C LYS A 320 -15.24 -8.14 25.58
N ASP A 321 -14.40 -7.57 26.44
CA ASP A 321 -14.25 -6.11 26.55
C ASP A 321 -13.82 -5.50 25.22
N ARG A 322 -12.88 -6.16 24.53
CA ARG A 322 -12.42 -5.77 23.20
C ARG A 322 -13.54 -5.80 22.15
N ILE A 323 -14.32 -6.88 22.11
CA ILE A 323 -15.48 -7.01 21.21
C ILE A 323 -16.49 -5.88 21.47
N ARG A 324 -16.78 -5.59 22.75
CA ARG A 324 -17.71 -4.51 23.14
C ARG A 324 -17.20 -3.14 22.71
N ALA A 325 -15.91 -2.87 22.92
CA ALA A 325 -15.27 -1.64 22.45
C ALA A 325 -15.40 -1.49 20.92
N VAL A 326 -15.21 -2.56 20.15
CA VAL A 326 -15.39 -2.54 18.69
C VAL A 326 -16.83 -2.25 18.30
N LEU A 327 -17.81 -2.85 18.99
CA LEU A 327 -19.23 -2.67 18.70
C LEU A 327 -19.69 -1.23 18.87
N ILE A 328 -19.17 -0.49 19.85
CA ILE A 328 -19.58 0.90 20.07
C ILE A 328 -18.79 1.91 19.23
N ASN A 329 -17.63 1.51 18.72
CA ASN A 329 -16.72 2.39 18.00
C ASN A 329 -16.78 2.20 16.49
N SER A 330 -16.71 0.97 15.97
CA SER A 330 -16.62 0.74 14.53
C SER A 330 -17.95 1.06 13.83
N PRO A 331 -18.03 1.98 12.85
CA PRO A 331 -19.28 2.51 12.30
C PRO A 331 -20.30 1.44 11.88
N ARG A 332 -19.83 0.38 11.20
CA ARG A 332 -20.70 -0.72 10.74
C ARG A 332 -21.18 -1.62 11.89
N ARG A 333 -20.33 -1.88 12.89
CA ARG A 333 -20.67 -2.70 14.06
C ARG A 333 -21.57 -1.93 15.02
N LYS A 334 -21.33 -0.62 15.14
CA LYS A 334 -22.17 0.34 15.86
C LYS A 334 -23.56 0.42 15.27
N ALA A 335 -23.68 0.49 13.95
CA ALA A 335 -24.99 0.46 13.30
C ALA A 335 -25.75 -0.85 13.62
N LEU A 336 -25.09 -2.00 13.61
CA LEU A 336 -25.70 -3.28 13.98
C LEU A 336 -26.10 -3.33 15.47
N TYR A 337 -25.28 -2.73 16.34
CA TYR A 337 -25.58 -2.57 17.77
C TYR A 337 -26.80 -1.66 18.01
N GLU A 338 -26.93 -0.56 17.28
CA GLU A 338 -27.99 0.44 17.46
C GLU A 338 -29.33 0.04 16.82
N LEU A 339 -29.33 -0.81 15.78
CA LEU A 339 -30.53 -1.20 15.03
C LEU A 339 -31.36 -2.33 15.66
N GLY A 340 -30.85 -2.98 16.71
CA GLY A 340 -31.64 -3.68 17.72
C GLY A 340 -32.38 -4.98 17.34
N SER A 341 -32.99 -5.16 16.17
CA SER A 341 -33.57 -6.47 15.77
C SER A 341 -34.19 -6.46 14.37
N LEU A 342 -33.39 -6.65 13.31
CA LEU A 342 -33.91 -7.25 12.06
C LEU A 342 -34.17 -8.76 12.23
N CYS A 343 -34.27 -9.27 13.45
CA CYS A 343 -34.43 -10.69 13.77
C CYS A 343 -35.88 -11.15 13.85
N THR A 344 -36.82 -10.22 13.69
CA THR A 344 -38.25 -10.49 13.61
C THR A 344 -38.81 -9.80 12.38
N PRO A 345 -39.86 -10.33 11.71
CA PRO A 345 -40.51 -9.62 10.62
C PRO A 345 -41.10 -8.31 11.14
N ILE A 346 -40.46 -7.19 10.83
CA ILE A 346 -40.98 -5.88 11.19
C ILE A 346 -41.92 -5.44 10.06
N ASP A 347 -43.23 -5.46 10.28
CA ASP A 347 -44.08 -4.46 9.64
C ASP A 347 -43.73 -3.13 10.31
N PRO A 348 -43.13 -2.15 9.60
CA PRO A 348 -42.77 -0.90 10.23
C PRO A 348 -44.05 -0.27 10.78
N ALA A 349 -44.19 -0.19 12.10
CA ALA A 349 -45.37 0.40 12.74
C ALA A 349 -45.50 1.90 12.46
N ALA A 350 -44.41 2.53 11.99
CA ALA A 350 -44.30 3.95 11.72
C ALA A 350 -43.57 4.22 10.38
N PRO A 351 -43.67 5.46 9.85
CA PRO A 351 -42.81 5.93 8.77
C PRO A 351 -41.30 5.84 9.12
N PRO A 352 -40.39 5.99 8.14
CA PRO A 352 -38.94 5.98 8.38
C PRO A 352 -38.45 7.05 9.35
N THR A 353 -37.52 6.70 10.25
CA THR A 353 -36.66 7.69 10.89
C THR A 353 -35.45 7.90 10.00
N VAL A 354 -35.29 9.11 9.48
CA VAL A 354 -34.26 9.43 8.50
C VAL A 354 -32.95 9.80 9.19
N SER A 355 -31.85 9.24 8.70
CA SER A 355 -30.49 9.63 9.06
C SER A 355 -29.53 9.25 7.94
N PHE A 356 -28.41 9.96 7.83
CA PHE A 356 -27.39 9.73 6.80
C PHE A 356 -26.00 10.18 7.25
N PHE A 357 -24.98 9.72 6.53
CA PHE A 357 -23.63 10.26 6.58
C PHE A 357 -23.04 10.42 5.17
N ALA A 358 -21.92 11.14 5.06
CA ALA A 358 -21.11 11.26 3.85
C ALA A 358 -19.67 10.80 4.12
N ASP A 359 -18.98 10.33 3.09
CA ASP A 359 -17.57 9.95 3.15
C ASP A 359 -16.63 11.15 3.42
N ARG A 360 -17.06 12.37 3.07
CA ARG A 360 -16.40 13.63 3.39
C ARG A 360 -17.40 14.75 3.65
N THR A 361 -17.18 15.48 4.73
CA THR A 361 -17.98 16.65 5.10
C THR A 361 -17.17 17.93 5.25
N SER A 362 -15.86 17.82 5.48
CA SER A 362 -14.96 18.96 5.66
C SER A 362 -13.84 18.97 4.62
N CYS A 363 -13.44 20.16 4.15
CA CYS A 363 -12.33 20.32 3.21
C CYS A 363 -12.52 19.46 1.94
N VAL A 364 -13.77 19.36 1.45
CA VAL A 364 -14.08 18.68 0.19
C VAL A 364 -13.45 19.50 -0.94
N LEU A 365 -12.52 18.93 -1.71
CA LEU A 365 -11.91 19.66 -2.81
C LEU A 365 -12.94 20.02 -3.88
N ARG A 366 -12.79 21.19 -4.51
CA ARG A 366 -13.62 21.60 -5.64
C ARG A 366 -13.50 20.57 -6.75
N GLU A 367 -14.64 20.17 -7.33
CA GLU A 367 -14.83 19.10 -8.32
C GLU A 367 -14.69 17.68 -7.75
N ALA A 368 -14.43 17.52 -6.46
CA ALA A 368 -14.47 16.20 -5.82
C ALA A 368 -15.90 15.67 -5.72
N LYS A 369 -16.01 14.35 -5.82
CA LYS A 369 -17.24 13.59 -5.59
C LYS A 369 -17.33 13.22 -4.12
N VAL A 370 -18.53 13.37 -3.55
CA VAL A 370 -18.91 13.01 -2.18
C VAL A 370 -19.93 11.88 -2.25
N GLN A 371 -19.66 10.78 -1.56
CA GLN A 371 -20.55 9.64 -1.46
C GLN A 371 -21.42 9.76 -0.20
N PHE A 372 -22.73 9.81 -0.39
CA PHE A 372 -23.70 9.81 0.71
C PHE A 372 -24.25 8.40 0.96
N THR A 373 -24.50 8.08 2.23
CA THR A 373 -25.08 6.80 2.65
C THR A 373 -26.26 7.04 3.58
N SER A 374 -27.44 6.55 3.21
CA SER A 374 -28.61 6.57 4.08
C SER A 374 -28.54 5.44 5.11
N ILE A 375 -28.72 5.79 6.38
CA ILE A 375 -28.93 4.85 7.50
C ILE A 375 -30.36 4.92 8.05
N ALA A 376 -31.32 5.40 7.23
CA ALA A 376 -32.72 5.48 7.60
C ALA A 376 -33.31 4.10 8.01
N THR A 377 -34.10 4.13 9.08
CA THR A 377 -34.74 2.95 9.69
C THR A 377 -36.13 2.67 9.09
N ASN A 378 -36.81 1.61 9.56
CA ASN A 378 -38.16 1.22 9.12
C ASN A 378 -38.30 0.99 7.60
N PHE A 379 -37.24 0.47 6.95
CA PHE A 379 -37.22 0.00 5.56
C PHE A 379 -37.85 0.97 4.55
N PRO A 380 -37.19 2.11 4.27
CA PRO A 380 -37.67 3.00 3.24
C PRO A 380 -37.59 2.35 1.86
N THR A 381 -38.63 2.58 1.06
CA THR A 381 -38.78 2.12 -0.33
C THR A 381 -38.62 3.26 -1.34
N ASP A 382 -38.62 4.52 -0.90
CA ASP A 382 -38.41 5.72 -1.72
C ASP A 382 -37.56 6.73 -0.94
N TYR A 383 -36.61 7.36 -1.62
CA TYR A 383 -35.70 8.37 -1.07
C TYR A 383 -35.81 9.64 -1.87
N ARG A 384 -35.70 10.80 -1.21
CA ARG A 384 -35.59 12.09 -1.86
C ARG A 384 -34.51 12.89 -1.16
N TRP A 385 -33.41 13.08 -1.89
CA TRP A 385 -32.29 13.88 -1.48
C TRP A 385 -32.33 15.26 -2.10
N TYR A 386 -31.81 16.23 -1.37
CA TYR A 386 -31.50 17.57 -1.87
C TYR A 386 -30.09 17.97 -1.42
N PHE A 387 -29.29 18.43 -2.37
CA PHE A 387 -27.89 18.83 -2.20
C PHE A 387 -27.73 20.26 -2.67
N GLU A 388 -27.69 21.20 -1.74
CA GLU A 388 -27.49 22.60 -2.09
C GLU A 388 -26.13 22.78 -2.79
N GLY A 389 -26.09 23.36 -3.99
CA GLY A 389 -24.84 23.54 -4.74
C GLY A 389 -24.19 22.26 -5.30
N GLY A 390 -24.81 21.09 -5.09
CA GLY A 390 -24.35 19.82 -5.62
C GLY A 390 -24.79 19.58 -7.07
N THR A 391 -24.06 18.73 -7.80
CA THR A 391 -24.42 18.24 -9.13
C THR A 391 -24.39 16.70 -9.16
N PRO A 392 -25.53 16.03 -9.37
CA PRO A 392 -26.89 16.61 -9.44
C PRO A 392 -27.30 17.24 -8.09
N ASP A 393 -28.25 18.16 -8.12
CA ASP A 393 -28.78 18.87 -6.92
C ASP A 393 -29.82 18.04 -6.13
N SER A 394 -30.23 16.91 -6.68
CA SER A 394 -31.22 16.00 -6.10
C SER A 394 -30.99 14.56 -6.54
N SER A 395 -31.47 13.60 -5.73
CA SER A 395 -31.39 12.18 -6.08
C SER A 395 -32.50 11.35 -5.44
N ARG A 396 -32.82 10.23 -6.07
CA ARG A 396 -33.70 9.17 -5.53
C ARG A 396 -32.97 7.88 -5.15
N ALA A 397 -31.66 7.82 -5.40
CA ALA A 397 -30.85 6.68 -4.95
C ALA A 397 -30.77 6.68 -3.42
N ALA A 398 -30.72 5.49 -2.80
CA ALA A 398 -30.51 5.38 -1.36
C ALA A 398 -29.14 5.97 -0.95
N ASN A 399 -28.12 5.75 -1.78
CA ASN A 399 -26.72 6.14 -1.54
C ASN A 399 -26.13 6.87 -2.77
N PRO A 400 -26.46 8.15 -3.00
CA PRO A 400 -26.02 8.89 -4.18
C PRO A 400 -24.57 9.40 -4.06
N THR A 401 -23.92 9.59 -5.21
CA THR A 401 -22.64 10.32 -5.33
C THR A 401 -22.90 11.70 -5.92
N ILE A 402 -22.38 12.75 -5.29
CA ILE A 402 -22.65 14.15 -5.66
C ILE A 402 -21.34 14.91 -5.81
N GLN A 403 -21.21 15.71 -6.87
CA GLN A 403 -20.04 16.53 -7.11
C GLN A 403 -20.32 17.99 -6.74
N TYR A 404 -19.37 18.64 -6.05
CA TYR A 404 -19.46 20.07 -5.73
C TYR A 404 -18.42 20.86 -6.53
N ASN A 405 -18.88 21.76 -7.39
CA ASN A 405 -18.02 22.47 -8.35
C ASN A 405 -17.56 23.86 -7.88
N VAL A 406 -18.05 24.32 -6.73
CA VAL A 406 -17.75 25.66 -6.19
C VAL A 406 -17.42 25.51 -4.71
N GLY A 407 -16.44 26.28 -4.22
CA GLY A 407 -16.11 26.34 -2.78
C GLY A 407 -17.23 27.02 -2.00
N GLY A 408 -17.56 26.51 -0.82
CA GLY A 408 -18.70 26.97 -0.05
C GLY A 408 -19.11 26.02 1.06
N VAL A 409 -20.17 26.38 1.78
CA VAL A 409 -20.74 25.58 2.86
C VAL A 409 -22.20 25.29 2.51
N TYR A 410 -22.54 24.01 2.43
CA TYR A 410 -23.78 23.56 1.81
C TYR A 410 -24.62 22.70 2.75
N ARG A 411 -25.94 22.89 2.68
CA ARG A 411 -26.93 22.03 3.35
C ARG A 411 -27.17 20.75 2.57
N VAL A 412 -27.43 19.67 3.31
CA VAL A 412 -27.96 18.42 2.75
C VAL A 412 -29.25 18.04 3.45
N ALA A 413 -30.24 17.61 2.66
CA ALA A 413 -31.52 17.14 3.17
C ALA A 413 -31.88 15.76 2.61
N LEU A 414 -32.52 14.96 3.45
CA LEU A 414 -33.06 13.65 3.09
C LEU A 414 -34.46 13.50 3.67
N VAL A 415 -35.37 12.97 2.86
CA VAL A 415 -36.61 12.36 3.34
C VAL A 415 -36.78 10.99 2.71
N ALA A 416 -37.30 10.04 3.48
CA ALA A 416 -37.52 8.68 3.03
C ALA A 416 -38.96 8.24 3.32
N ARG A 417 -39.49 7.30 2.53
CA ARG A 417 -40.86 6.79 2.67
C ARG A 417 -40.89 5.27 2.68
N ASN A 418 -41.78 4.71 3.47
CA ASN A 418 -42.20 3.32 3.41
C ASN A 418 -43.74 3.22 3.21
N LYS A 419 -44.31 2.03 3.40
CA LYS A 419 -45.76 1.81 3.29
C LYS A 419 -46.62 2.59 4.31
N LYS A 420 -46.06 3.05 5.43
CA LYS A 420 -46.75 3.87 6.43
C LYS A 420 -46.71 5.36 6.11
N GLY A 421 -45.89 5.78 5.16
CA GLY A 421 -45.80 7.19 4.72
C GLY A 421 -44.37 7.70 4.68
N TYR A 422 -44.24 9.01 4.50
CA TYR A 422 -42.98 9.73 4.61
C TYR A 422 -42.61 9.88 6.09
N GLY A 423 -41.33 9.69 6.38
CA GLY A 423 -40.73 10.17 7.62
C GLY A 423 -40.59 11.69 7.63
N ASP A 424 -40.11 12.21 8.75
CA ASP A 424 -39.71 13.62 8.82
C ASP A 424 -38.50 13.87 7.91
N THR A 425 -38.43 15.08 7.34
CA THR A 425 -37.29 15.48 6.54
C THR A 425 -36.14 15.86 7.46
N LEU A 426 -35.02 15.14 7.36
CA LEU A 426 -33.79 15.52 8.02
C LEU A 426 -33.08 16.57 7.18
N ASN A 427 -32.87 17.75 7.75
CA ASN A 427 -32.07 18.82 7.17
C ASN A 427 -30.84 19.02 8.06
N ILE A 428 -29.65 18.94 7.47
CA ILE A 428 -28.41 19.30 8.16
C ILE A 428 -27.81 20.50 7.43
N ASP A 429 -27.98 21.67 8.03
CA ASP A 429 -27.34 22.90 7.57
C ASP A 429 -25.82 22.79 7.72
N GLN A 430 -25.09 23.43 6.82
CA GLN A 430 -23.62 23.46 6.85
C GLN A 430 -22.98 22.06 6.94
N TYR A 431 -23.56 21.08 6.24
CA TYR A 431 -23.10 19.70 6.30
C TYR A 431 -21.85 19.45 5.46
N ILE A 432 -21.75 20.07 4.28
CA ILE A 432 -20.61 19.92 3.38
C ILE A 432 -19.86 21.25 3.29
N HIS A 433 -18.58 21.23 3.67
CA HIS A 433 -17.65 22.35 3.52
C HIS A 433 -16.68 22.05 2.37
N VAL A 434 -16.89 22.72 1.24
CA VAL A 434 -16.10 22.60 0.03
C VAL A 434 -15.03 23.67 0.02
N SER A 435 -13.79 23.25 -0.16
CA SER A 435 -12.65 24.14 -0.26
C SER A 435 -12.55 24.79 -1.64
N ASN A 436 -11.81 25.90 -1.71
CA ASN A 436 -11.46 26.53 -2.98
C ASN A 436 -10.31 25.82 -3.71
N GLU A 437 -9.59 24.93 -3.02
CA GLU A 437 -8.59 24.09 -3.67
C GLU A 437 -9.26 23.06 -4.60
N GLY A 438 -8.66 22.82 -5.76
CA GLY A 438 -9.16 21.83 -6.72
C GLY A 438 -8.71 20.41 -6.39
N VAL A 439 -9.22 19.42 -7.13
CA VAL A 439 -8.80 18.01 -7.03
C VAL A 439 -7.31 17.78 -7.31
N CYS A 440 -6.60 18.80 -7.81
CA CYS A 440 -5.19 18.81 -8.14
C CYS A 440 -4.56 20.12 -7.66
N GLY A 441 -3.34 20.05 -7.15
CA GLY A 441 -2.65 21.25 -6.70
C GLY A 441 -1.29 20.95 -6.10
N SER A 442 -0.85 21.85 -5.25
CA SER A 442 0.35 21.69 -4.45
C SER A 442 0.11 22.14 -3.02
N LEU A 443 0.91 21.63 -2.09
CA LEU A 443 0.95 22.12 -0.71
C LEU A 443 2.26 22.86 -0.49
N THR A 444 2.25 23.88 0.36
CA THR A 444 3.46 24.54 0.82
C THR A 444 3.28 24.99 2.26
N ASN A 445 4.35 24.88 3.06
CA ASN A 445 4.45 25.53 4.37
C ASN A 445 5.24 26.84 4.29
N PHE A 446 5.82 27.14 3.11
CA PHE A 446 6.58 28.35 2.86
C PHE A 446 5.60 29.45 2.43
N ASP A 447 5.26 30.34 3.36
CA ASP A 447 4.42 31.50 3.05
C ASP A 447 5.16 32.41 2.06
N PRO A 448 4.52 32.88 0.97
CA PRO A 448 5.12 33.84 0.04
C PRO A 448 5.63 35.14 0.69
N ALA A 449 5.17 35.47 1.90
CA ALA A 449 5.66 36.60 2.69
C ALA A 449 6.96 36.32 3.45
N TYR A 450 7.39 35.05 3.56
CA TYR A 450 8.65 34.68 4.21
C TYR A 450 9.86 35.10 3.38
N THR A 451 10.94 35.45 4.07
CA THR A 451 12.21 35.86 3.49
C THR A 451 13.01 34.61 3.11
N PRO A 452 13.24 34.31 1.81
CA PRO A 452 14.04 33.16 1.40
C PRO A 452 15.48 33.31 1.90
N SER A 453 15.95 32.34 2.67
CA SER A 453 17.17 32.40 3.47
C SER A 453 18.01 31.13 3.36
N ILE A 454 19.33 31.32 3.42
CA ILE A 454 20.34 30.27 3.54
C ILE A 454 20.99 30.45 4.91
N LEU A 455 20.55 29.68 5.89
CA LEU A 455 20.96 29.84 7.28
C LEU A 455 22.29 29.13 7.56
N ASN A 456 23.22 29.83 8.22
CA ASN A 456 24.48 29.24 8.64
C ASN A 456 24.27 28.40 9.90
N ALA A 457 24.83 27.19 9.93
CA ALA A 457 24.75 26.31 11.10
C ALA A 457 25.43 26.93 12.34
N ALA A 458 26.42 27.80 12.13
CA ALA A 458 27.13 28.51 13.19
C ALA A 458 26.23 29.47 14.00
N ASP A 459 25.10 29.92 13.44
CA ASP A 459 24.15 30.78 14.14
C ASP A 459 23.34 30.01 15.21
N PHE A 460 23.42 28.67 15.19
CA PHE A 460 22.64 27.75 16.04
C PHE A 460 23.52 26.88 16.95
N GLY A 461 24.81 27.17 17.03
CA GLY A 461 25.76 26.47 17.88
C GLY A 461 27.16 26.41 17.28
N SER A 462 28.04 25.60 17.88
CA SER A 462 29.41 25.41 17.42
C SER A 462 29.49 24.44 16.23
N TYR A 463 28.84 24.82 15.12
CA TYR A 463 28.72 24.02 13.90
C TYR A 463 29.21 24.82 12.68
N THR A 464 29.58 24.12 11.59
CA THR A 464 29.95 24.73 10.31
C THR A 464 29.11 24.20 9.16
N GLY A 465 28.96 24.98 8.09
CA GLY A 465 28.10 24.64 6.95
C GLY A 465 26.70 25.22 7.06
N TYR A 466 25.74 24.58 6.40
CA TYR A 466 24.36 25.07 6.30
C TYR A 466 23.44 24.38 7.31
N LEU A 467 22.51 25.12 7.90
CA LEU A 467 21.56 24.55 8.86
C LEU A 467 20.69 23.47 8.19
N THR A 468 20.15 23.76 7.01
CA THR A 468 19.34 22.88 6.15
C THR A 468 20.16 22.38 4.96
N GLY A 469 21.22 21.61 5.23
CA GLY A 469 22.10 21.12 4.18
C GLY A 469 23.35 20.42 4.72
N THR A 470 24.40 20.40 3.92
CA THR A 470 25.69 19.81 4.30
C THR A 470 26.35 20.61 5.41
N ASN A 471 26.74 19.94 6.49
CA ASN A 471 27.31 20.59 7.68
C ASN A 471 28.20 19.65 8.53
N SER A 472 28.84 20.22 9.55
CA SER A 472 29.73 19.48 10.44
C SER A 472 29.03 18.47 11.35
N THR A 473 27.70 18.52 11.50
CA THR A 473 26.95 17.54 12.33
C THR A 473 26.60 16.28 11.56
N LYS A 474 26.89 16.23 10.25
CA LYS A 474 26.62 15.09 9.37
C LYS A 474 25.16 14.66 9.36
N ASN A 475 24.24 15.63 9.39
CA ASN A 475 22.80 15.34 9.30
C ASN A 475 22.48 14.60 8.01
N MET A 476 21.77 13.48 8.13
CA MET A 476 21.55 12.55 7.02
C MET A 476 20.38 12.96 6.13
N ALA A 477 19.40 13.69 6.66
CA ALA A 477 18.24 14.11 5.90
C ALA A 477 17.53 15.31 6.54
N TYR A 478 16.76 16.01 5.73
CA TYR A 478 15.85 17.09 6.14
C TYR A 478 14.48 16.81 5.57
N SER A 479 13.40 17.11 6.30
CA SER A 479 12.05 16.94 5.76
C SER A 479 11.06 17.98 6.24
N GLU A 480 10.05 18.22 5.42
CA GLU A 480 8.96 19.15 5.67
C GLU A 480 7.66 18.37 5.80
N ARG A 481 6.90 18.63 6.88
CA ARG A 481 5.67 17.93 7.19
C ARG A 481 4.45 18.65 6.61
N PHE A 482 3.67 17.94 5.79
CA PHE A 482 2.43 18.46 5.21
C PHE A 482 1.22 17.84 5.89
N ALA A 483 0.25 18.67 6.30
CA ALA A 483 -0.92 18.19 7.04
C ALA A 483 -1.93 17.42 6.17
N ASN A 484 -2.00 17.72 4.86
CA ASN A 484 -2.93 17.12 3.89
C ASN A 484 -4.40 17.14 4.34
N VAL A 485 -4.87 18.24 4.93
CA VAL A 485 -6.20 18.34 5.57
C VAL A 485 -7.37 18.10 4.61
N CYS A 486 -7.25 18.52 3.35
CA CYS A 486 -8.24 18.29 2.30
C CYS A 486 -8.14 16.91 1.65
N GLY A 487 -7.19 16.09 2.11
CA GLY A 487 -6.99 14.71 1.72
C GLY A 487 -6.86 14.47 0.24
N TYR A 488 -5.79 15.01 -0.33
CA TYR A 488 -5.25 14.52 -1.59
C TYR A 488 -4.82 13.06 -1.43
N ALA A 489 -5.05 12.26 -2.48
CA ALA A 489 -4.80 10.83 -2.47
C ALA A 489 -3.34 10.49 -2.83
N TYR A 490 -2.72 11.31 -3.68
CA TYR A 490 -1.43 11.05 -4.29
C TYR A 490 -0.49 12.24 -4.14
N VAL A 491 0.80 11.93 -4.04
CA VAL A 491 1.93 12.82 -4.32
C VAL A 491 2.56 12.32 -5.62
N SER A 492 2.66 13.18 -6.64
CA SER A 492 3.30 12.81 -7.92
C SER A 492 4.74 13.32 -8.03
N GLY A 493 5.13 14.22 -7.13
CA GLY A 493 6.38 14.94 -7.22
C GLY A 493 6.52 15.99 -6.15
N ALA A 494 7.61 16.76 -6.24
CA ALA A 494 7.82 17.94 -5.44
C ALA A 494 8.66 18.96 -6.21
N LYS A 495 8.41 20.24 -5.95
CA LYS A 495 9.32 21.33 -6.31
C LYS A 495 10.14 21.66 -5.08
N ILE A 496 11.46 21.67 -5.21
CA ILE A 496 12.35 21.94 -4.09
C ILE A 496 13.29 23.08 -4.46
N LYS A 497 13.39 24.09 -3.60
CA LYS A 497 14.32 25.19 -3.80
C LYS A 497 15.66 24.89 -3.14
N PHE A 498 16.66 24.62 -3.95
CA PHE A 498 18.05 24.45 -3.51
C PHE A 498 18.86 25.73 -3.66
N ALA A 499 19.98 25.81 -2.95
CA ALA A 499 20.97 26.87 -3.07
C ALA A 499 22.39 26.37 -2.74
N ASN A 500 23.38 27.19 -3.10
CA ASN A 500 24.79 27.03 -2.74
C ASN A 500 25.41 25.65 -3.01
N LEU A 501 25.06 25.05 -4.16
CA LEU A 501 25.69 23.81 -4.62
C LEU A 501 27.14 24.07 -5.08
N ALA A 502 28.11 23.49 -4.38
CA ALA A 502 29.53 23.56 -4.71
C ALA A 502 30.20 22.18 -4.62
N ASP A 503 31.33 22.03 -5.31
CA ASP A 503 32.21 20.84 -5.21
C ASP A 503 31.53 19.49 -5.58
N ALA A 504 30.39 19.54 -6.27
CA ALA A 504 29.65 18.34 -6.69
C ALA A 504 30.24 17.68 -7.94
N PRO A 505 30.56 16.37 -7.90
CA PRO A 505 30.84 15.58 -9.08
C PRO A 505 29.68 15.62 -10.10
N ASP A 506 30.00 15.43 -11.38
CA ASP A 506 29.02 15.48 -12.47
C ASP A 506 27.95 14.38 -12.37
N ASP A 507 28.29 13.24 -11.76
CA ASP A 507 27.44 12.06 -11.55
C ASP A 507 26.77 12.03 -10.16
N ALA A 508 27.08 12.97 -9.28
CA ALA A 508 26.54 12.98 -7.94
C ALA A 508 25.03 13.24 -7.94
N THR A 509 24.32 12.55 -7.05
CA THR A 509 22.87 12.64 -6.89
C THR A 509 22.48 13.10 -5.48
N VAL A 510 21.25 13.58 -5.36
CA VAL A 510 20.55 13.77 -4.10
C VAL A 510 19.24 12.97 -4.16
N THR A 511 18.84 12.39 -3.04
CA THR A 511 17.61 11.58 -2.98
C THR A 511 16.49 12.39 -2.37
N VAL A 512 15.38 12.50 -3.08
CA VAL A 512 14.12 13.04 -2.55
C VAL A 512 13.24 11.88 -2.11
N THR A 513 12.76 11.96 -0.87
CA THR A 513 12.06 10.86 -0.22
C THR A 513 10.70 11.32 0.29
N ILE A 514 9.67 10.53 0.01
CA ILE A 514 8.34 10.73 0.60
C ILE A 514 8.20 9.77 1.77
N TYR A 515 7.80 10.26 2.94
CA TYR A 515 7.55 9.44 4.13
C TYR A 515 6.10 9.59 4.58
N ASN A 516 5.55 8.55 5.19
CA ASN A 516 4.36 8.75 6.02
C ASN A 516 4.74 9.55 7.29
N ALA A 517 3.77 10.20 7.92
CA ALA A 517 3.98 10.93 9.17
C ALA A 517 3.65 10.07 10.41
N LEU A 518 4.05 8.79 10.39
CA LEU A 518 3.84 7.85 11.51
C LEU A 518 5.07 7.70 12.41
N GLY A 519 6.12 8.50 12.19
CA GLY A 519 7.26 8.58 13.08
C GLY A 519 6.91 9.20 14.44
N TYR A 520 7.89 9.21 15.34
CA TYR A 520 7.74 9.79 16.68
C TYR A 520 7.17 11.23 16.59
N GLN A 521 6.12 11.51 17.36
CA GLN A 521 5.40 12.80 17.39
C GLN A 521 4.94 13.31 16.01
N GLY A 522 4.66 12.41 15.08
CA GLY A 522 4.21 12.76 13.74
C GLY A 522 5.33 13.22 12.81
N GLY A 523 6.58 12.89 13.12
CA GLY A 523 7.73 13.02 12.23
C GLY A 523 7.78 11.94 11.15
N PRO A 524 8.84 11.92 10.32
CA PRO A 524 8.99 10.94 9.24
C PRO A 524 9.00 9.50 9.77
N GLY A 525 8.16 8.65 9.18
CA GLY A 525 8.08 7.22 9.47
C GLY A 525 8.58 6.37 8.30
N ALA A 526 7.73 5.47 7.81
CA ALA A 526 8.10 4.58 6.70
C ALA A 526 8.25 5.36 5.38
N VAL A 527 9.25 4.98 4.60
CA VAL A 527 9.49 5.49 3.24
C VAL A 527 8.40 4.96 2.31
N LEU A 528 7.73 5.88 1.63
CA LEU A 528 6.73 5.59 0.61
C LEU A 528 7.36 5.56 -0.79
N GLU A 529 8.30 6.48 -1.05
CA GLU A 529 9.00 6.57 -2.33
C GLU A 529 10.38 7.22 -2.17
N ARG A 530 11.32 6.84 -3.04
CA ARG A 530 12.60 7.52 -3.23
C ARG A 530 12.82 7.85 -4.69
N LYS A 531 13.29 9.07 -4.97
CA LYS A 531 13.69 9.50 -6.30
C LYS A 531 15.08 10.11 -6.25
N GLU A 532 15.99 9.56 -7.04
CA GLU A 532 17.30 10.18 -7.26
C GLU A 532 17.18 11.34 -8.26
N VAL A 533 17.81 12.46 -7.90
CA VAL A 533 17.91 13.66 -8.72
C VAL A 533 19.38 13.97 -8.93
N LEU A 534 19.79 14.17 -10.19
CA LEU A 534 21.17 14.49 -10.52
C LEU A 534 21.51 15.90 -10.01
N LEU A 535 22.60 16.06 -9.26
CA LEU A 535 23.03 17.38 -8.76
C LEU A 535 23.38 18.34 -9.90
N LYS A 536 23.69 17.82 -11.10
CA LYS A 536 23.82 18.63 -12.32
C LYS A 536 22.52 19.38 -12.67
N GLN A 537 21.36 18.73 -12.53
CA GLN A 537 20.05 19.39 -12.67
C GLN A 537 19.87 20.46 -11.58
N VAL A 538 20.17 20.11 -10.33
CA VAL A 538 20.07 21.05 -9.21
C VAL A 538 20.93 22.29 -9.44
N LYS A 539 22.16 22.11 -9.97
CA LYS A 539 23.08 23.19 -10.32
C LYS A 539 22.51 24.11 -11.40
N ASP A 540 21.94 23.54 -12.46
CA ASP A 540 21.33 24.29 -13.54
C ASP A 540 20.10 25.07 -13.05
N ASP A 541 19.29 24.48 -12.17
CA ASP A 541 18.12 25.15 -11.58
C ASP A 541 18.52 26.28 -10.63
N ILE A 542 19.56 26.10 -9.81
CA ILE A 542 20.13 27.16 -8.98
C ILE A 542 20.61 28.33 -9.85
N ALA A 543 21.38 28.04 -10.91
CA ALA A 543 21.93 29.07 -11.80
C ALA A 543 20.85 29.89 -12.51
N ASN A 544 19.68 29.29 -12.76
CA ASN A 544 18.53 29.93 -13.38
C ASN A 544 17.47 30.41 -12.38
N ASN A 545 17.74 30.35 -11.07
CA ASN A 545 16.81 30.67 -10.00
C ASN A 545 15.45 29.94 -10.12
N ARG A 546 15.45 28.68 -10.55
CA ARG A 546 14.26 27.83 -10.64
C ARG A 546 14.11 26.94 -9.42
N TYR A 547 12.96 26.29 -9.30
CA TYR A 547 12.81 25.11 -8.45
C TYR A 547 13.39 23.90 -9.17
N THR A 548 13.99 22.99 -8.43
CA THR A 548 14.22 21.64 -8.95
C THR A 548 12.91 20.88 -8.87
N GLU A 549 12.30 20.63 -10.03
CA GLU A 549 11.09 19.83 -10.14
C GLU A 549 11.45 18.33 -10.18
N VAL A 550 10.81 17.57 -9.30
CA VAL A 550 11.06 16.16 -9.09
C VAL A 550 9.78 15.40 -9.40
N VAL A 551 9.82 14.56 -10.43
CA VAL A 551 8.73 13.65 -10.78
C VAL A 551 9.06 12.26 -10.25
N LEU A 552 8.17 11.70 -9.43
CA LEU A 552 8.32 10.37 -8.85
C LEU A 552 8.10 9.29 -9.93
N ASP A 553 8.73 8.12 -9.78
CA ASP A 553 8.67 7.05 -10.78
C ASP A 553 7.33 6.29 -10.81
N ARG A 554 6.46 6.55 -9.82
CA ARG A 554 5.11 6.01 -9.70
C ARG A 554 4.22 6.92 -8.85
N GLU A 555 2.92 6.69 -8.93
CA GLU A 555 1.96 7.29 -8.01
C GLU A 555 2.30 6.91 -6.57
N THR A 556 2.59 7.92 -5.76
CA THR A 556 2.93 7.72 -4.35
C THR A 556 1.71 8.08 -3.50
N PRO A 557 1.12 7.16 -2.74
CA PRO A 557 -0.07 7.45 -1.97
C PRO A 557 0.27 8.40 -0.81
N ALA A 558 -0.37 9.58 -0.76
CA ALA A 558 -0.24 10.54 0.34
C ALA A 558 -1.02 10.11 1.59
N GLY A 559 -2.00 9.21 1.42
CA GLY A 559 -2.98 8.86 2.42
C GLY A 559 -4.04 9.95 2.56
N PHE A 560 -5.29 9.61 2.29
CA PHE A 560 -6.39 10.57 2.27
C PHE A 560 -6.62 11.21 3.63
N GLY A 561 -6.38 12.52 3.73
CA GLY A 561 -6.49 13.28 4.98
C GLY A 561 -5.33 13.01 5.94
N LYS A 562 -4.30 12.28 5.49
CA LYS A 562 -3.18 11.88 6.32
C LYS A 562 -1.98 12.78 6.07
N PRO A 563 -1.31 13.25 7.14
CA PRO A 563 -0.07 13.97 6.98
C PRO A 563 1.02 13.07 6.39
N PHE A 564 1.92 13.68 5.63
CA PHE A 564 3.08 13.05 5.04
C PHE A 564 4.28 14.01 5.09
N HIS A 565 5.46 13.49 4.82
CA HIS A 565 6.67 14.29 4.70
C HIS A 565 7.25 14.21 3.30
N VAL A 566 7.81 15.32 2.85
CA VAL A 566 8.76 15.35 1.74
C VAL A 566 10.12 15.71 2.31
N GLY A 567 11.12 14.86 2.07
CA GLY A 567 12.47 15.08 2.54
C GLY A 567 13.53 14.95 1.47
N VAL A 568 14.72 15.42 1.82
CA VAL A 568 15.93 15.35 1.02
C VAL A 568 16.99 14.65 1.87
N GLU A 569 17.49 13.51 1.39
CA GLU A 569 18.60 12.79 2.01
C GLU A 569 19.93 13.41 1.53
N ILE A 570 20.81 13.77 2.46
CA ILE A 570 22.07 14.47 2.21
C ILE A 570 23.24 13.53 2.49
N ASN A 571 24.12 13.36 1.49
CA ASN A 571 25.35 12.61 1.66
C ASN A 571 26.51 13.55 2.01
N ASN A 572 26.78 13.72 3.31
CA ASN A 572 27.87 14.58 3.79
C ASN A 572 29.27 14.01 3.49
N ASP A 573 29.39 12.73 3.11
CA ASP A 573 30.68 12.11 2.78
C ASP A 573 31.01 12.22 1.28
N ALA A 574 30.08 12.73 0.45
CA ALA A 574 30.28 12.92 -0.99
C ALA A 574 31.14 14.14 -1.36
N GLY A 575 31.52 14.97 -0.39
CA GLY A 575 32.43 16.11 -0.58
C GLY A 575 31.80 17.37 -1.18
N TYR A 576 30.56 17.30 -1.67
CA TYR A 576 29.82 18.47 -2.13
C TYR A 576 29.25 19.28 -0.98
N LYS A 577 28.91 20.54 -1.26
CA LYS A 577 28.15 21.41 -0.37
C LYS A 577 26.80 21.71 -1.00
N LEU A 578 25.71 21.55 -0.27
CA LEU A 578 24.36 21.79 -0.74
C LEU A 578 23.53 22.40 0.39
N ALA A 579 22.67 23.36 0.05
CA ALA A 579 21.67 23.92 0.96
C ALA A 579 20.27 23.81 0.36
N ILE A 580 19.28 23.62 1.22
CA ILE A 580 17.86 23.76 0.93
C ILE A 580 17.44 25.15 1.43
N VAL A 581 16.77 25.93 0.59
CA VAL A 581 16.27 27.25 0.98
C VAL A 581 15.17 27.10 2.02
N SER A 582 15.18 27.98 3.02
CA SER A 582 14.19 28.03 4.09
C SER A 582 13.76 29.47 4.36
N SER A 583 12.72 29.67 5.15
CA SER A 583 12.37 31.01 5.67
C SER A 583 13.51 31.55 6.55
N ALA A 584 13.50 32.84 6.87
CA ALA A 584 14.35 33.31 7.96
C ALA A 584 13.91 32.66 9.28
N ASN A 585 14.83 32.57 10.23
CA ASN A 585 14.52 31.99 11.54
C ASN A 585 13.45 32.82 12.27
N ASN A 586 12.46 32.13 12.84
CA ASN A 586 11.29 32.68 13.55
C ASN A 586 10.22 33.36 12.67
N GLU A 587 10.29 33.25 11.35
CA GLU A 587 9.17 33.66 10.47
C GLU A 587 8.08 32.57 10.38
N ALA A 588 8.47 31.29 10.43
CA ALA A 588 7.54 30.19 10.39
C ALA A 588 6.72 30.11 11.68
N ASN A 589 5.40 30.04 11.57
CA ASN A 589 4.51 29.97 12.74
C ASN A 589 4.26 28.52 13.22
N ASN A 590 4.52 27.54 12.35
CA ASN A 590 4.26 26.13 12.63
C ASN A 590 5.58 25.36 12.50
N SER A 591 5.96 24.58 13.52
CA SER A 591 7.16 23.75 13.49
C SER A 591 6.93 22.51 12.61
N THR A 592 7.19 22.64 11.31
CA THR A 592 6.93 21.59 10.32
C THR A 592 8.21 21.02 9.68
N SER A 593 9.36 21.68 9.85
CA SER A 593 10.66 21.18 9.41
C SER A 593 11.31 20.23 10.43
N TRP A 594 11.87 19.13 9.92
CA TRP A 594 12.53 18.07 10.67
C TRP A 594 13.93 17.79 10.11
N VAL A 595 14.77 17.21 10.96
CA VAL A 595 16.13 16.77 10.63
C VAL A 595 16.38 15.36 11.14
N GLN A 596 17.09 14.58 10.36
CA GLN A 596 17.64 13.30 10.75
C GLN A 596 19.13 13.48 11.08
N ASP A 597 19.51 13.16 12.31
CA ASP A 597 20.91 13.27 12.72
C ASP A 597 21.78 12.13 12.17
N ALA A 598 23.08 12.17 12.47
CA ALA A 598 24.05 11.16 12.04
C ALA A 598 23.82 9.75 12.61
N THR A 599 22.94 9.60 13.61
CA THR A 599 22.55 8.30 14.18
C THR A 599 21.28 7.73 13.52
N GLY A 600 20.63 8.51 12.65
CA GLY A 600 19.38 8.16 12.00
C GLY A 600 18.13 8.57 12.79
N GLU A 601 18.27 9.33 13.89
CA GLU A 601 17.14 9.77 14.71
C GLU A 601 16.51 11.04 14.13
N TRP A 602 15.18 11.06 14.02
CA TRP A 602 14.41 12.22 13.56
C TRP A 602 14.03 13.15 14.71
N ARG A 603 14.27 14.45 14.55
CA ARG A 603 13.86 15.50 15.49
C ARG A 603 13.32 16.72 14.76
N LEU A 604 12.41 17.45 15.41
CA LEU A 604 11.97 18.77 14.95
C LEU A 604 13.15 19.75 14.95
N MET A 605 13.23 20.63 13.95
CA MET A 605 14.28 21.67 13.88
C MET A 605 14.27 22.61 15.09
N THR A 606 13.10 22.88 15.65
CA THR A 606 12.95 23.69 16.88
C THR A 606 13.50 22.97 18.12
N ILE A 607 13.47 21.63 18.15
CA ILE A 607 14.02 20.83 19.25
C ILE A 607 15.53 20.61 19.05
N ALA A 608 15.94 20.27 17.83
CA ALA A 608 17.33 19.95 17.52
C ALA A 608 18.25 21.19 17.58
N TYR A 609 17.78 22.33 17.08
CA TYR A 609 18.60 23.53 16.90
C TYR A 609 17.96 24.82 17.43
N GLY A 610 16.72 24.79 17.92
CA GLY A 610 15.99 26.02 18.25
C GLY A 610 15.57 26.83 17.02
N ALA A 611 15.65 26.24 15.82
CA ALA A 611 15.33 26.91 14.57
C ALA A 611 13.85 26.73 14.23
N ASN A 612 13.13 27.84 14.11
CA ASN A 612 11.73 27.85 13.69
C ASN A 612 11.64 28.37 12.26
N ILE A 613 11.61 27.43 11.32
CA ILE A 613 11.72 27.67 9.88
C ILE A 613 10.70 26.82 9.12
N ALA A 614 10.44 27.19 7.87
CA ALA A 614 9.79 26.35 6.87
C ALA A 614 10.73 26.21 5.67
N MET A 615 10.99 24.98 5.23
CA MET A 615 11.76 24.75 4.00
C MET A 615 10.87 25.01 2.78
N ASP A 616 11.48 25.55 1.73
CA ASP A 616 10.80 25.86 0.46
C ASP A 616 10.67 24.59 -0.39
N ILE A 617 9.76 23.73 0.07
CA ILE A 617 9.39 22.44 -0.50
C ILE A 617 7.89 22.45 -0.79
N GLU A 618 7.54 22.19 -2.05
CA GLU A 618 6.17 22.22 -2.55
C GLU A 618 5.83 20.84 -3.19
N PRO A 619 5.25 19.88 -2.45
CA PRO A 619 4.73 18.64 -3.03
C PRO A 619 3.61 18.92 -4.03
N ILE A 620 3.64 18.19 -5.13
CA ILE A 620 2.59 18.15 -6.15
C ILE A 620 1.62 17.03 -5.76
N VAL A 621 0.36 17.39 -5.51
CA VAL A 621 -0.66 16.51 -4.92
C VAL A 621 -1.94 16.45 -5.76
N GLY A 622 -2.66 15.34 -5.66
CA GLY A 622 -3.90 15.12 -6.40
C GLY A 622 -4.80 14.05 -5.80
N ILE A 623 -6.11 14.16 -6.02
CA ILE A 623 -7.06 13.02 -5.92
C ILE A 623 -6.93 12.14 -7.16
N ASN A 624 -6.62 12.75 -8.30
CA ASN A 624 -6.41 12.08 -9.56
C ASN A 624 -4.92 11.80 -9.79
N PRO A 625 -4.58 10.78 -10.60
CA PRO A 625 -3.20 10.47 -10.94
C PRO A 625 -2.57 11.55 -11.84
N SER A 626 -1.24 11.59 -11.89
CA SER A 626 -0.47 12.43 -12.81
C SER A 626 0.41 11.55 -13.69
N VAL A 627 0.85 12.05 -14.83
CA VAL A 627 1.86 11.36 -15.64
C VAL A 627 3.18 11.29 -14.86
N GLN A 628 3.80 10.11 -14.84
CA GLN A 628 5.15 9.91 -14.34
C GLN A 628 6.11 9.53 -15.46
N ILE A 629 7.38 9.80 -15.22
CA ILE A 629 8.48 9.46 -16.12
C ILE A 629 9.66 8.92 -15.32
N SER A 630 10.23 7.82 -15.81
CA SER A 630 11.49 7.26 -15.28
C SER A 630 12.48 6.98 -16.41
N ALA A 631 13.77 7.17 -16.12
CA ALA A 631 14.87 6.91 -17.02
C ALA A 631 15.76 5.80 -16.46
N SER A 632 16.29 4.95 -17.33
CA SER A 632 17.27 3.93 -16.93
C SER A 632 18.61 4.52 -16.47
N LYS A 633 18.93 5.75 -16.88
CA LYS A 633 20.16 6.48 -16.50
C LYS A 633 19.96 7.98 -16.72
N LEU A 634 20.50 8.82 -15.83
CA LEU A 634 20.36 10.28 -15.88
C LEU A 634 21.57 11.00 -16.49
N LEU A 635 22.77 10.41 -16.36
CA LEU A 635 24.02 10.89 -16.95
C LEU A 635 24.62 9.80 -17.82
N ILE A 636 24.93 10.12 -19.08
CA ILE A 636 25.41 9.14 -20.05
C ILE A 636 26.63 9.63 -20.82
N THR A 637 27.36 8.68 -21.39
CA THR A 637 28.34 9.00 -22.46
C THR A 637 27.61 9.28 -23.77
N PRO A 638 28.16 10.11 -24.69
CA PRO A 638 27.47 10.45 -25.94
C PRO A 638 27.07 9.22 -26.75
N GLY A 639 25.77 9.09 -27.05
CA GLY A 639 25.20 8.00 -27.84
C GLY A 639 24.88 6.71 -27.07
N GLU A 640 25.15 6.67 -25.76
CA GLU A 640 24.72 5.56 -24.90
C GLU A 640 23.18 5.45 -24.87
N GLN A 641 22.68 4.22 -24.77
CA GLN A 641 21.25 3.96 -24.82
C GLN A 641 20.58 4.26 -23.47
N VAL A 642 19.45 4.95 -23.51
CA VAL A 642 18.57 5.20 -22.36
C VAL A 642 17.16 4.74 -22.70
N ILE A 643 16.52 4.10 -21.73
CA ILE A 643 15.13 3.69 -21.79
C ILE A 643 14.33 4.63 -20.89
N LEU A 644 13.34 5.30 -21.47
CA LEU A 644 12.36 6.16 -20.80
C LEU A 644 11.02 5.41 -20.68
N ASN A 645 10.40 5.46 -19.52
CA ASN A 645 9.10 4.83 -19.28
C ASN A 645 8.10 5.86 -18.75
N GLY A 646 6.95 5.95 -19.42
CA GLY A 646 5.81 6.77 -19.03
C GLY A 646 4.79 5.94 -18.26
N ARG A 647 4.21 6.51 -17.19
CA ARG A 647 3.18 5.88 -16.34
C ARG A 647 2.11 6.90 -15.95
N GLY A 648 1.04 6.41 -15.33
CA GLY A 648 -0.04 7.26 -14.80
C GLY A 648 -1.09 7.71 -15.81
N ALA A 649 -0.98 7.32 -17.09
CA ALA A 649 -1.98 7.56 -18.13
C ALA A 649 -2.29 6.29 -18.94
N THR A 650 -3.32 6.35 -19.79
CA THR A 650 -3.72 5.23 -20.66
C THR A 650 -3.03 5.30 -22.03
N ILE A 651 -2.83 6.52 -22.53
CA ILE A 651 -2.19 6.78 -23.83
C ILE A 651 -1.02 7.73 -23.57
N PHE A 652 0.11 7.46 -24.22
CA PHE A 652 1.34 8.24 -24.09
C PHE A 652 1.84 8.69 -25.47
N SER A 653 2.25 9.95 -25.56
CA SER A 653 3.03 10.48 -26.68
C SER A 653 4.29 11.18 -26.16
N TRP A 654 5.36 11.12 -26.94
CA TRP A 654 6.67 11.66 -26.55
C TRP A 654 7.16 12.71 -27.52
N ASP A 655 7.74 13.76 -26.97
CA ASP A 655 8.41 14.85 -27.68
C ASP A 655 9.80 15.10 -27.08
N SER A 656 10.71 15.71 -27.83
CA SER A 656 12.01 16.18 -27.33
C SER A 656 12.25 17.65 -27.66
N ASN A 657 12.99 18.35 -26.79
CA ASN A 657 13.28 19.77 -26.96
C ASN A 657 14.14 20.11 -28.19
N ASP A 658 14.87 19.12 -28.74
CA ASP A 658 15.61 19.22 -30.00
C ASP A 658 14.76 18.87 -31.24
N ASN A 659 13.48 18.53 -31.06
CA ASN A 659 12.51 18.13 -32.08
C ASN A 659 12.89 16.87 -32.87
N VAL A 660 13.86 16.06 -32.40
CA VAL A 660 14.21 14.77 -33.02
C VAL A 660 13.11 13.74 -32.75
N ILE A 661 12.55 13.74 -31.54
CA ILE A 661 11.36 12.98 -31.16
C ILE A 661 10.16 13.93 -31.23
N ASN A 662 9.14 13.55 -31.97
CA ASN A 662 7.91 14.31 -32.12
C ASN A 662 6.72 13.35 -32.19
N ASN A 663 5.81 13.46 -31.22
CA ASN A 663 4.58 12.69 -31.11
C ASN A 663 4.77 11.16 -31.28
N VAL A 664 5.85 10.61 -30.73
CA VAL A 664 6.10 9.15 -30.77
C VAL A 664 5.18 8.48 -29.75
N LEU A 665 4.39 7.51 -30.18
CA LEU A 665 3.39 6.86 -29.30
C LEU A 665 3.96 5.65 -28.55
N GLY A 666 3.48 5.46 -27.32
CA GLY A 666 3.72 4.25 -26.53
C GLY A 666 4.21 4.56 -25.11
N PRO A 667 4.06 3.63 -24.15
CA PRO A 667 4.44 3.85 -22.76
C PRO A 667 5.96 3.82 -22.53
N GLN A 668 6.75 3.44 -23.54
CA GLN A 668 8.20 3.33 -23.45
C GLN A 668 8.84 3.97 -24.69
N LEU A 669 9.93 4.69 -24.47
CA LEU A 669 10.75 5.33 -25.50
C LEU A 669 12.22 4.94 -25.30
N VAL A 670 12.89 4.49 -26.36
CA VAL A 670 14.32 4.13 -26.34
C VAL A 670 15.09 5.17 -27.16
N VAL A 671 16.11 5.79 -26.55
CA VAL A 671 16.87 6.91 -27.14
C VAL A 671 18.37 6.74 -26.96
N ASN A 672 19.14 7.42 -27.80
CA ASN A 672 20.61 7.43 -27.78
C ASN A 672 21.15 8.87 -27.96
N PRO A 673 20.87 9.80 -27.03
CA PRO A 673 21.21 11.20 -27.23
C PRO A 673 22.74 11.42 -27.25
N THR A 674 23.21 12.26 -28.17
CA THR A 674 24.63 12.68 -28.25
C THR A 674 24.89 14.04 -27.60
N LYS A 675 23.83 14.71 -27.15
CA LYS A 675 23.84 15.99 -26.43
C LYS A 675 22.79 15.90 -25.32
N THR A 676 22.91 16.74 -24.30
CA THR A 676 21.88 16.86 -23.26
C THR A 676 20.55 17.21 -23.91
N THR A 677 19.53 16.38 -23.70
CA THR A 677 18.21 16.48 -24.34
C THR A 677 17.14 16.28 -23.26
N THR A 678 16.07 17.09 -23.32
CA THR A 678 14.89 16.96 -22.47
C THR A 678 13.78 16.29 -23.26
N TYR A 679 13.18 15.25 -22.68
CA TYR A 679 12.06 14.52 -23.23
C TYR A 679 10.81 14.82 -22.42
N THR A 680 9.72 15.12 -23.12
CA THR A 680 8.40 15.36 -22.53
C THR A 680 7.50 14.20 -22.89
N VAL A 681 6.87 13.59 -21.88
CA VAL A 681 5.79 12.61 -22.08
C VAL A 681 4.45 13.29 -21.83
N ASN A 682 3.54 13.16 -22.78
CA ASN A 682 2.15 13.61 -22.67
C ASN A 682 1.24 12.40 -22.48
N GLY A 683 0.36 12.45 -21.49
CA GLY A 683 -0.59 11.40 -21.14
C GLY A 683 -2.04 11.79 -21.42
N SER A 684 -2.87 10.81 -21.81
CA SER A 684 -4.32 10.99 -21.90
C SER A 684 -5.11 9.70 -21.58
N GLY A 685 -6.45 9.81 -21.56
CA GLY A 685 -7.38 8.69 -21.37
C GLY A 685 -7.83 8.42 -19.93
N LEU A 686 -7.41 9.24 -18.97
CA LEU A 686 -7.88 9.29 -17.58
C LEU A 686 -8.12 10.75 -17.18
N ASP A 687 -8.86 10.99 -16.09
CA ASP A 687 -8.88 12.28 -15.43
C ASP A 687 -7.51 12.47 -14.74
N LEU A 688 -6.62 13.27 -15.33
CA LEU A 688 -5.24 13.48 -14.85
C LEU A 688 -5.09 14.82 -14.14
N CYS A 689 -4.26 14.87 -13.10
CA CYS A 689 -3.84 16.12 -12.47
C CYS A 689 -2.77 16.87 -13.25
N ASN A 690 -1.69 16.16 -13.62
CA ASN A 690 -0.72 16.67 -14.57
C ASN A 690 -0.64 15.71 -15.76
N ALA A 691 -0.95 16.23 -16.95
CA ALA A 691 -0.96 15.44 -18.18
C ALA A 691 0.44 15.34 -18.82
N THR A 692 1.44 16.05 -18.29
CA THR A 692 2.78 16.09 -18.86
C THR A 692 3.85 15.88 -17.79
N ALA A 693 4.95 15.21 -18.15
CA ALA A 693 6.13 15.12 -17.32
C ALA A 693 7.41 15.20 -18.17
N ASP A 694 8.43 15.86 -17.62
CA ASP A 694 9.71 16.07 -18.29
C ASP A 694 10.83 15.25 -17.65
N GLN A 695 11.76 14.76 -18.48
CA GLN A 695 13.00 14.15 -18.03
C GLN A 695 14.16 14.61 -18.91
N THR A 696 15.15 15.24 -18.29
CA THR A 696 16.41 15.58 -18.96
C THR A 696 17.41 14.45 -18.81
N ILE A 697 18.02 14.05 -19.93
CA ILE A 697 19.16 13.13 -19.97
C ILE A 697 20.42 13.96 -20.23
N TYR A 698 21.33 13.96 -19.27
CA TYR A 698 22.59 14.69 -19.37
C TYR A 698 23.63 13.85 -20.12
N VAL A 699 24.33 14.49 -21.06
CA VAL A 699 25.44 13.85 -21.77
C VAL A 699 26.74 14.45 -21.29
N GLU A 700 27.68 13.59 -20.89
CA GLU A 700 29.02 13.99 -20.46
C GLU A 700 29.73 14.79 -21.57
N GLY A 701 30.34 15.90 -21.18
CA GLY A 701 31.22 16.65 -22.07
C GLY A 701 32.50 15.86 -22.27
N VAL A 702 32.70 15.26 -23.44
CA VAL A 702 33.99 14.64 -23.78
C VAL A 702 35.06 15.71 -23.67
N THR A 703 36.01 15.54 -22.75
CA THR A 703 37.09 16.51 -22.61
C THR A 703 37.89 16.55 -23.93
N GLY A 704 38.35 17.74 -24.33
CA GLY A 704 39.19 17.87 -25.55
C GLY A 704 40.45 16.99 -25.53
N VAL A 705 40.89 16.58 -24.33
CA VAL A 705 42.06 15.73 -24.11
C VAL A 705 41.78 14.26 -24.44
N GLU A 706 40.60 13.73 -24.09
CA GLU A 706 40.23 12.35 -24.41
C GLU A 706 40.04 12.14 -25.92
N LYS A 707 39.44 13.11 -26.62
CA LYS A 707 39.32 13.07 -28.08
C LYS A 707 40.69 13.14 -28.77
N ALA A 708 41.62 13.94 -28.24
CA ALA A 708 42.99 14.04 -28.75
C ALA A 708 43.78 12.73 -28.55
N LEU A 709 43.66 12.10 -27.37
CA LEU A 709 44.24 10.79 -27.09
C LEU A 709 43.64 9.69 -27.98
N GLU A 710 42.33 9.69 -28.19
CA GLU A 710 41.68 8.69 -29.04
C GLU A 710 42.09 8.82 -30.52
N THR A 711 42.29 10.05 -31.02
CA THR A 711 42.79 10.29 -32.38
C THR A 711 44.29 10.02 -32.55
N SER A 712 45.06 10.06 -31.45
CA SER A 712 46.50 9.76 -31.47
C SER A 712 46.83 8.29 -31.74
N ILE A 713 45.86 7.39 -31.60
CA ILE A 713 46.08 5.95 -31.77
C ILE A 713 45.40 5.45 -33.04
N GLN A 714 46.20 5.01 -34.00
CA GLN A 714 45.75 4.44 -35.25
C GLN A 714 46.03 2.96 -35.32
N VAL A 715 45.04 2.20 -35.80
CA VAL A 715 45.12 0.75 -35.98
C VAL A 715 44.84 0.43 -37.44
N HIS A 716 45.80 -0.15 -38.15
CA HIS A 716 45.69 -0.42 -39.57
C HIS A 716 46.42 -1.70 -40.03
N PRO A 717 45.97 -2.37 -41.11
CA PRO A 717 44.68 -2.17 -41.77
C PRO A 717 43.51 -2.62 -40.88
N ASN A 718 42.37 -1.95 -40.98
CA ASN A 718 41.13 -2.32 -40.28
C ASN A 718 39.93 -2.20 -41.24
N PRO A 719 39.37 -3.30 -41.75
CA PRO A 719 39.66 -4.68 -41.38
C PRO A 719 41.05 -5.17 -41.84
N GLY A 720 41.71 -6.00 -41.03
CA GLY A 720 43.02 -6.60 -41.32
C GLY A 720 42.98 -8.11 -41.47
N THR A 721 44.12 -8.74 -41.81
CA THR A 721 44.21 -10.17 -42.13
C THR A 721 45.28 -10.89 -41.30
N SER A 722 46.55 -10.63 -41.56
CA SER A 722 47.67 -11.33 -40.91
C SER A 722 48.51 -10.45 -39.99
N VAL A 723 48.40 -9.13 -40.09
CA VAL A 723 49.17 -8.18 -39.29
C VAL A 723 48.26 -7.04 -38.84
N LEU A 724 48.40 -6.68 -37.57
CA LEU A 724 47.84 -5.48 -36.96
C LEU A 724 48.98 -4.49 -36.76
N ASN A 725 48.96 -3.34 -37.42
CA ASN A 725 49.86 -2.23 -37.10
C ASN A 725 49.17 -1.25 -36.17
N LEU A 726 49.89 -0.80 -35.16
CA LEU A 726 49.48 0.18 -34.17
C LEU A 726 50.45 1.35 -34.23
N THR A 727 49.94 2.54 -34.50
CA THR A 727 50.68 3.80 -34.42
C THR A 727 50.10 4.64 -33.28
N ILE A 728 50.96 5.10 -32.39
CA ILE A 728 50.63 5.99 -31.27
C ILE A 728 51.40 7.29 -31.48
N ASP A 729 50.69 8.38 -31.76
CA ASP A 729 51.25 9.68 -32.14
C ASP A 729 50.77 10.79 -31.19
N ASN A 730 51.49 10.96 -30.08
CA ASN A 730 51.19 11.92 -29.01
C ASN A 730 52.45 12.28 -28.20
N ASP A 731 52.36 13.21 -27.26
CA ASP A 731 53.53 13.66 -26.49
C ASP A 731 53.92 12.71 -25.33
N TYR A 732 53.23 11.58 -25.13
CA TYR A 732 53.54 10.63 -24.06
C TYR A 732 54.87 9.89 -24.34
N VAL A 733 55.78 9.91 -23.38
CA VAL A 733 57.05 9.15 -23.40
C VAL A 733 57.12 8.30 -22.14
N GLY A 734 57.34 7.00 -22.27
CA GLY A 734 57.34 6.05 -21.15
C GLY A 734 56.82 4.67 -21.50
N ASP A 735 56.52 3.88 -20.46
CA ASP A 735 56.04 2.52 -20.58
C ASP A 735 54.60 2.46 -21.11
N ILE A 736 54.40 1.63 -22.13
CA ILE A 736 53.11 1.34 -22.75
C ILE A 736 52.79 -0.14 -22.56
N THR A 737 51.57 -0.44 -22.15
CA THR A 737 51.05 -1.81 -22.15
C THR A 737 50.00 -1.97 -23.24
N LEU A 738 50.28 -2.84 -24.20
CA LEU A 738 49.36 -3.23 -25.27
C LEU A 738 48.71 -4.56 -24.91
N ARG A 739 47.37 -4.58 -24.87
CA ARG A 739 46.56 -5.79 -24.69
C ARG A 739 45.67 -6.00 -25.91
N MET A 740 45.54 -7.26 -26.28
CA MET A 740 44.68 -7.70 -27.36
C MET A 740 43.65 -8.61 -26.76
N GLN A 741 42.39 -8.18 -26.78
CA GLN A 741 41.31 -8.83 -26.06
C GLN A 741 40.19 -9.27 -27.00
N SER A 742 39.50 -10.34 -26.64
CA SER A 742 38.21 -10.68 -27.25
C SER A 742 37.13 -9.68 -26.82
N VAL A 743 35.96 -9.70 -27.47
CA VAL A 743 34.78 -8.92 -27.04
C VAL A 743 34.29 -9.27 -25.63
N LEU A 744 34.74 -10.40 -25.07
CA LEU A 744 34.46 -10.82 -23.68
C LEU A 744 35.55 -10.36 -22.69
N GLY A 745 36.52 -9.54 -23.13
CA GLY A 745 37.59 -8.99 -22.29
C GLY A 745 38.74 -9.94 -21.98
N GLN A 746 38.76 -11.15 -22.57
CA GLN A 746 39.84 -12.12 -22.38
C GLN A 746 41.03 -11.78 -23.27
N ASP A 747 42.25 -11.75 -22.69
CA ASP A 747 43.49 -11.54 -23.45
C ASP A 747 43.71 -12.70 -24.45
N VAL A 748 43.63 -12.40 -25.74
CA VAL A 748 43.86 -13.37 -26.84
C VAL A 748 45.34 -13.47 -27.23
N HIS A 749 46.15 -12.55 -26.69
CA HIS A 749 47.59 -12.52 -26.82
C HIS A 749 48.19 -12.03 -25.51
N PRO A 750 49.35 -12.56 -25.06
CA PRO A 750 50.04 -12.04 -23.89
C PRO A 750 50.23 -10.51 -23.97
N PRO A 751 49.97 -9.77 -22.88
CA PRO A 751 50.18 -8.33 -22.86
C PRO A 751 51.62 -7.97 -23.24
N GLN A 752 51.78 -7.08 -24.21
CA GLN A 752 53.09 -6.58 -24.64
C GLN A 752 53.41 -5.31 -23.87
N ARG A 753 54.62 -5.25 -23.29
CA ARG A 753 55.17 -4.03 -22.71
C ARG A 753 56.14 -3.41 -23.72
N LEU A 754 55.91 -2.15 -24.04
CA LEU A 754 56.68 -1.36 -25.00
C LEU A 754 57.17 -0.09 -24.31
N VAL A 755 58.27 0.48 -24.77
CA VAL A 755 58.75 1.78 -24.31
C VAL A 755 58.62 2.76 -25.48
N LYS A 756 57.89 3.86 -25.27
CA LYS A 756 57.77 4.94 -26.25
C LYS A 756 58.79 6.02 -25.92
N GLU A 757 59.82 6.13 -26.76
CA GLU A 757 60.93 7.07 -26.55
C GLU A 757 60.72 8.43 -27.22
N ASN A 758 59.82 8.50 -28.20
CA ASN A 758 59.56 9.70 -29.03
C ASN A 758 58.06 9.96 -29.19
N ALA A 759 57.70 11.08 -29.83
CA ALA A 759 56.30 11.48 -30.08
C ALA A 759 55.48 10.40 -30.83
N THR A 760 56.12 9.63 -31.71
CA THR A 760 55.45 8.55 -32.45
C THR A 760 56.07 7.19 -32.12
N LEU A 761 55.23 6.20 -31.80
CA LEU A 761 55.59 4.79 -31.72
C LEU A 761 54.78 4.01 -32.76
N THR A 762 55.44 3.20 -33.57
CA THR A 762 54.77 2.23 -34.44
C THR A 762 55.22 0.83 -34.07
N THR A 763 54.25 -0.06 -33.88
CA THR A 763 54.48 -1.49 -33.58
C THR A 763 53.52 -2.35 -34.39
N SER A 764 53.85 -3.63 -34.52
CA SER A 764 53.03 -4.60 -35.25
C SER A 764 52.83 -5.87 -34.44
N VAL A 765 51.62 -6.41 -34.46
CA VAL A 765 51.29 -7.72 -33.90
C VAL A 765 50.97 -8.67 -35.04
N ASP A 766 51.68 -9.80 -35.08
CA ASP A 766 51.33 -10.91 -35.98
C ASP A 766 50.04 -11.53 -35.46
N THR A 767 49.01 -11.45 -36.30
CA THR A 767 47.67 -11.95 -35.99
C THR A 767 47.33 -13.16 -36.85
N SER A 768 48.24 -13.66 -37.69
CA SER A 768 47.99 -14.69 -38.72
C SER A 768 47.23 -15.91 -38.19
N LEU A 769 47.54 -16.38 -36.99
CA LEU A 769 46.95 -17.57 -36.37
C LEU A 769 45.62 -17.31 -35.64
N TRP A 770 45.15 -16.07 -35.54
CA TRP A 770 43.92 -15.75 -34.81
C TRP A 770 42.66 -16.06 -35.63
N PRO A 771 41.52 -16.42 -35.03
CA PRO A 771 40.25 -16.54 -35.76
C PRO A 771 39.79 -15.20 -36.38
N SER A 772 38.97 -15.26 -37.44
CA SER A 772 38.24 -14.07 -37.92
C SER A 772 37.27 -13.59 -36.84
N GLY A 773 37.17 -12.28 -36.63
CA GLY A 773 36.34 -11.73 -35.56
C GLY A 773 36.67 -10.29 -35.16
N LEU A 774 35.91 -9.76 -34.22
CA LEU A 774 36.14 -8.45 -33.61
C LEU A 774 37.06 -8.59 -32.39
N TYR A 775 38.13 -7.81 -32.37
CA TYR A 775 39.09 -7.72 -31.27
C TYR A 775 39.15 -6.30 -30.71
N LEU A 776 39.44 -6.20 -29.42
CA LEU A 776 39.69 -4.96 -28.70
C LEU A 776 41.20 -4.78 -28.50
N VAL A 777 41.73 -3.69 -29.03
CA VAL A 777 43.13 -3.25 -28.88
C VAL A 777 43.18 -2.24 -27.75
N SER A 778 43.63 -2.65 -26.57
CA SER A 778 43.74 -1.76 -25.41
C SER A 778 45.19 -1.29 -25.25
N VAL A 779 45.38 0.03 -25.26
CA VAL A 779 46.68 0.69 -25.12
C VAL A 779 46.66 1.49 -23.83
N GLN A 780 47.47 1.08 -22.86
CA GLN A 780 47.63 1.77 -21.59
C GLN A 780 48.94 2.56 -21.58
N MET A 781 48.85 3.85 -21.26
CA MET A 781 49.95 4.81 -21.14
C MET A 781 49.85 5.46 -19.75
N GLY A 782 50.68 5.00 -18.80
CA GLY A 782 50.56 5.39 -17.40
C GLY A 782 49.20 5.00 -16.78
N GLN A 783 48.46 6.01 -16.29
CA GLN A 783 47.10 5.82 -15.74
C GLN A 783 45.98 5.91 -16.79
N GLN A 784 46.31 6.26 -18.04
CA GLN A 784 45.33 6.40 -19.12
C GLN A 784 45.28 5.13 -19.96
N ALA A 785 44.09 4.74 -20.42
CA ALA A 785 43.90 3.61 -21.32
C ALA A 785 42.93 3.98 -22.45
N VAL A 786 43.26 3.56 -23.67
CA VAL A 786 42.44 3.76 -24.87
C VAL A 786 42.17 2.41 -25.51
N VAL A 787 40.92 2.15 -25.89
CA VAL A 787 40.51 0.90 -26.52
C VAL A 787 40.05 1.16 -27.96
N LYS A 788 40.67 0.50 -28.93
CA LYS A 788 40.28 0.53 -30.35
C LYS A 788 39.72 -0.81 -30.81
N LYS A 789 38.71 -0.76 -31.68
CA LYS A 789 38.13 -1.95 -32.32
C LYS A 789 38.96 -2.32 -33.55
N TRP A 790 39.34 -3.58 -33.68
CA TRP A 790 39.98 -4.11 -34.89
C TRP A 790 39.27 -5.36 -35.39
N ILE A 791 38.95 -5.38 -36.67
CA ILE A 791 38.24 -6.48 -37.31
C ILE A 791 39.25 -7.34 -38.08
N LYS A 792 39.39 -8.61 -37.68
CA LYS A 792 40.11 -9.61 -38.46
C LYS A 792 39.16 -10.26 -39.47
N LYS A 793 39.51 -10.17 -40.76
CA LYS A 793 38.83 -10.89 -41.84
C LYS A 793 39.21 -12.35 -41.88
#